data_AF-A0ABD1EZR0-F1
#
_entry.id   AF-A0ABD1EZR0-F1
#
_cell.length_a   1.000
_cell.length_b   1.000
_cell.length_c   1.000
_cell.angle_alpha   90.00
_cell.angle_beta   90.00
_cell.angle_gamma   90.00
#
_symmetry.space_group_name_H-M   'P 1'
#
loop_
_entity.id
_entity.type
_entity.pdbx_description
1 polymer ?
#
loop_
_entity_poly.entity_id
_entity_poly.type
_entity_poly.pdbx_seq_one_letter_code
_entity_poly.pdbx_strand_id
1 'polypeptide(L)'
;MHCKTLKLGDVWRTCNKIRAAIFRIGINLSEYFKPLDPHKNCLISESKFISVIHGQLGGTIGLSQQEVAELADYFRVPDGRIYYKQLCDVINDSVPQFGENSPIITGLEWEDPMHTNRLSISEERRLNVLLTKIASLVNMKKMILRPYFQDYELVSKNNGTVTIAHFARIMAYLGILLSADDFNLLVKKYLKDSYSLNYIAFLHSIDEVIQYLDRNGILDLSGDIMAIFPGRVINAELPKLPRPEIGKTMASKLFGKQTIFHPSLKDPKKIEHILTTMAMIQEHVFRNRLRVNTFFKHFDLLNSGRITVGQFHRGLDALAVNGKQRFFLSLPDVQAIINQYRDPCDPTRVCWKTFEDDIDHVFTIKELEKTPSLKVPIKDAEHNKYMFRGKDWQSVNTEHRSLCEDAVYKVKQKIIHRRILLKPMFKDFDKHNNGHVSLNQMRQALNSNGILLSDDELFALEERFKNDMGFNYVWFLTEVEPKPADEPLYVGFLEDMKRLNAEKSRKPPTRQEKDIVQIIAKIKGKLVRERIRVLDFMKDFDQCNEQVISRINFHRALLTCGFELSCNEIETLMDVFASPLRRECVDYRRFVDVIEEAFTQPCLERAPLIVPIQHVPTKDCEKNFLNFDERLVLGVAMQKLSKKPDLQMNLSSVLKDYDKTNCGTVSRTHFLKALTLRGMYNLISNKEFDVICKSFSFERGMRNEVDYRAFMKALDILYATDKYNPF
;
A
#
# COMPACT_ATOMS: atom_id res chain seq x y z
N MET A 1 24.21 -41.82 48.96
CA MET A 1 25.53 -41.90 48.28
C MET A 1 25.39 -42.78 47.05
N HIS A 2 25.27 -42.19 45.86
CA HIS A 2 25.48 -42.93 44.61
C HIS A 2 26.97 -42.82 44.28
N CYS A 3 27.72 -43.85 44.62
CA CYS A 3 29.11 -43.97 44.21
C CYS A 3 29.12 -44.14 42.68
N LYS A 4 29.32 -43.04 41.95
CA LYS A 4 29.56 -43.10 40.50
C LYS A 4 30.84 -43.91 40.31
N THR A 5 30.78 -44.96 39.50
CA THR A 5 31.93 -45.78 39.16
C THR A 5 32.91 -44.92 38.36
N LEU A 6 33.95 -44.39 39.01
CA LEU A 6 35.05 -43.69 38.35
C LEU A 6 35.75 -44.69 37.42
N LYS A 7 35.67 -44.48 36.11
CA LYS A 7 36.48 -45.28 35.16
C LYS A 7 37.89 -44.68 35.16
N LEU A 8 38.88 -45.43 35.63
CA LEU A 8 40.29 -45.00 35.69
C LEU A 8 40.82 -44.40 34.37
N GLY A 9 40.30 -44.86 33.23
CA GLY A 9 40.67 -44.31 31.91
C GLY A 9 40.27 -42.84 31.70
N ASP A 10 39.22 -42.35 32.35
CA ASP A 10 38.75 -40.97 32.18
C ASP A 10 39.63 -39.97 32.96
N VAL A 11 40.03 -40.33 34.18
CA VAL A 11 40.99 -39.53 34.98
C VAL A 11 42.34 -39.48 34.27
N TRP A 12 42.78 -40.60 33.69
CA TRP A 12 44.02 -40.66 32.93
C TRP A 12 43.99 -39.78 31.67
N ARG A 13 42.85 -39.73 30.95
CA ARG A 13 42.65 -38.81 29.82
C ARG A 13 42.73 -37.35 30.25
N THR A 14 42.12 -36.99 31.37
CA THR A 14 42.22 -35.64 31.95
C THR A 14 43.67 -35.29 32.31
N CYS A 15 44.41 -36.22 32.92
CA CYS A 15 45.84 -36.03 33.20
C CYS A 15 46.67 -35.84 31.91
N ASN A 16 46.38 -36.59 30.84
CA ASN A 16 47.05 -36.42 29.54
C ASN A 16 46.75 -35.06 28.90
N LYS A 17 45.51 -34.58 28.99
CA LYS A 17 45.09 -33.25 28.50
C LYS A 17 45.83 -32.13 29.23
N ILE A 18 45.98 -32.26 30.55
CA ILE A 18 46.77 -31.33 31.37
C ILE A 18 48.25 -31.40 30.99
N ARG A 19 48.81 -32.60 30.78
CA ARG A 19 50.21 -32.80 30.36
C ARG A 19 50.51 -32.16 29.01
N ALA A 20 49.65 -32.33 28.02
CA ALA A 20 49.78 -31.72 26.69
C ALA A 20 49.77 -30.18 26.77
N ALA A 21 48.92 -29.60 27.62
CA ALA A 21 48.87 -28.16 27.80
C ALA A 21 50.12 -27.61 28.52
N ILE A 22 50.62 -28.32 29.53
CA ILE A 22 51.87 -27.97 30.22
C ILE A 22 53.06 -27.97 29.27
N PHE A 23 53.14 -28.98 28.39
CA PHE A 23 54.18 -29.03 27.36
C PHE A 23 54.10 -27.83 26.39
N ARG A 24 52.90 -27.48 25.93
CA ARG A 24 52.70 -26.37 24.98
C ARG A 24 53.03 -24.99 25.54
N ILE A 25 52.72 -24.76 26.81
CA ILE A 25 52.76 -23.42 27.43
C ILE A 25 53.98 -23.27 28.36
N GLY A 26 54.64 -24.37 28.73
CA GLY A 26 55.82 -24.36 29.62
C GLY A 26 55.46 -24.07 31.08
N ILE A 27 54.26 -24.44 31.53
CA ILE A 27 53.74 -24.10 32.86
C ILE A 27 54.08 -25.20 33.86
N ASN A 28 54.71 -24.85 35.00
CA ASN A 28 54.92 -25.79 36.09
C ASN A 28 53.77 -25.78 37.10
N LEU A 29 52.91 -26.82 37.08
CA LEU A 29 51.79 -26.98 38.01
C LEU A 29 52.17 -26.81 39.48
N SER A 30 53.37 -27.25 39.87
CA SER A 30 53.80 -27.23 41.27
C SER A 30 53.96 -25.79 41.80
N GLU A 31 54.24 -24.82 40.94
CA GLU A 31 54.41 -23.41 41.33
C GLU A 31 53.09 -22.73 41.71
N TYR A 32 51.97 -23.21 41.18
CA TYR A 32 50.63 -22.67 41.50
C TYR A 32 50.06 -23.26 42.78
N PHE A 33 50.43 -24.49 43.13
CA PHE A 33 49.95 -25.15 44.35
C PHE A 33 50.80 -24.86 45.59
N LYS A 34 52.12 -24.67 45.44
CA LYS A 34 53.04 -24.37 46.57
C LYS A 34 52.63 -23.15 47.40
N PRO A 35 52.19 -22.01 46.83
CA PRO A 35 51.74 -20.85 47.60
C PRO A 35 50.46 -21.10 48.41
N LEU A 36 49.66 -22.10 48.04
CA LEU A 36 48.37 -22.41 48.67
C LEU A 36 48.49 -23.44 49.81
N ASP A 37 49.69 -24.00 49.99
CA ASP A 37 50.08 -24.96 51.03
C ASP A 37 51.17 -24.37 51.95
N PRO A 38 50.82 -23.42 52.84
CA PRO A 38 51.77 -22.76 53.73
C PRO A 38 52.43 -23.72 54.74
N HIS A 39 51.78 -24.86 55.02
CA HIS A 39 52.28 -25.88 55.96
C HIS A 39 53.14 -26.94 55.28
N LYS A 40 53.29 -26.91 53.95
CA LYS A 40 54.04 -27.89 53.14
C LYS A 40 53.59 -29.34 53.34
N ASN A 41 52.32 -29.55 53.69
CA ASN A 41 51.76 -30.87 53.95
C ASN A 41 51.35 -31.60 52.65
N CYS A 42 51.61 -31.00 51.50
CA CYS A 42 51.30 -31.53 50.17
C CYS A 42 49.80 -31.74 49.91
N LEU A 43 48.94 -31.19 50.79
CA LEU A 43 47.49 -31.34 50.79
C LEU A 43 46.84 -29.97 50.75
N ILE A 44 45.81 -29.82 49.91
CA ILE A 44 45.02 -28.59 49.81
C ILE A 44 43.53 -28.87 49.88
N SER A 45 42.72 -27.87 50.22
CA SER A 45 41.26 -28.00 50.20
C SER A 45 40.74 -28.13 48.77
N GLU A 46 39.60 -28.81 48.61
CA GLU A 46 38.92 -28.98 47.32
C GLU A 46 38.65 -27.62 46.63
N SER A 47 38.24 -26.61 47.39
CA SER A 47 38.03 -25.25 46.89
C SER A 47 39.30 -24.59 46.32
N LYS A 48 40.45 -24.79 46.99
CA LYS A 48 41.74 -24.27 46.53
C LYS A 48 42.24 -25.02 45.30
N PHE A 49 42.03 -26.33 45.26
CA PHE A 49 42.35 -27.17 44.11
C PHE A 49 41.56 -26.75 42.86
N ILE A 50 40.24 -26.64 42.99
CA ILE A 50 39.35 -26.20 41.90
C ILE A 50 39.73 -24.78 41.45
N SER A 51 40.08 -23.88 42.36
CA SER A 51 40.50 -22.52 42.02
C SER A 51 41.77 -22.49 41.15
N VAL A 52 42.76 -23.34 41.43
CA VAL A 52 43.97 -23.42 40.59
C VAL A 52 43.66 -24.02 39.22
N ILE A 53 42.96 -25.16 39.21
CA ILE A 53 42.66 -25.89 37.97
C ILE A 53 41.68 -25.12 37.07
N HIS A 54 40.68 -24.45 37.63
CA HIS A 54 39.66 -23.71 36.86
C HIS A 54 40.05 -22.24 36.63
N GLY A 55 40.69 -21.60 37.61
CA GLY A 55 41.04 -20.18 37.54
C GLY A 55 42.28 -19.91 36.69
N GLN A 56 43.38 -20.62 36.94
CA GLN A 56 44.66 -20.37 36.26
C GLN A 56 44.84 -21.24 35.00
N LEU A 57 44.24 -22.43 35.00
CA LEU A 57 44.40 -23.41 33.92
C LEU A 57 43.13 -23.67 33.12
N GLY A 58 41.95 -23.31 33.64
CA GLY A 58 40.66 -23.69 33.04
C GLY A 58 40.43 -23.03 31.69
N GLY A 59 40.77 -21.74 31.57
CA GLY A 59 40.66 -21.00 30.31
C GLY A 59 41.65 -21.44 29.23
N THR A 60 42.79 -21.99 29.63
CA THR A 60 43.89 -22.34 28.72
C THR A 60 43.87 -23.81 28.31
N ILE A 61 43.34 -24.70 29.16
CA ILE A 61 43.28 -26.16 28.92
C ILE A 61 41.88 -26.60 28.45
N GLY A 62 40.82 -25.83 28.72
CA GLY A 62 39.46 -26.18 28.32
C GLY A 62 38.92 -27.41 29.06
N LEU A 63 39.13 -27.47 30.38
CA LEU A 63 38.61 -28.54 31.24
C LEU A 63 37.16 -28.24 31.66
N SER A 64 36.31 -29.26 31.59
CA SER A 64 34.93 -29.20 32.09
C SER A 64 34.87 -29.35 33.61
N GLN A 65 33.83 -28.80 34.25
CA GLN A 65 33.62 -28.92 35.69
C GLN A 65 33.56 -30.39 36.16
N GLN A 66 33.03 -31.28 35.32
CA GLN A 66 32.94 -32.72 35.60
C GLN A 66 34.32 -33.39 35.59
N GLU A 67 35.20 -33.06 34.65
CA GLU A 67 36.58 -33.58 34.61
C GLU A 67 37.38 -33.14 35.84
N VAL A 68 37.22 -31.89 36.27
CA VAL A 68 37.89 -31.36 37.48
C VAL A 68 37.36 -32.04 38.74
N ALA A 69 36.06 -32.31 38.81
CA ALA A 69 35.47 -33.03 39.93
C ALA A 69 35.96 -34.49 39.99
N GLU A 70 36.03 -35.20 38.86
CA GLU A 70 36.55 -36.56 38.79
C GLU A 70 38.05 -36.61 39.14
N LEU A 71 38.82 -35.61 38.73
CA LEU A 71 40.22 -35.44 39.10
C LEU A 71 40.37 -35.17 40.61
N ALA A 72 39.55 -34.28 41.16
CA ALA A 72 39.53 -33.97 42.59
C ALA A 72 39.16 -35.19 43.44
N ASP A 73 38.18 -35.98 42.99
CA ASP A 73 37.74 -37.20 43.65
C ASP A 73 38.82 -38.29 43.64
N TYR A 74 39.55 -38.43 42.53
CA TYR A 74 40.62 -39.44 42.42
C TYR A 74 41.79 -39.16 43.37
N PHE A 75 42.20 -37.90 43.51
CA PHE A 75 43.30 -37.48 44.40
C PHE A 75 42.82 -37.10 45.81
N ARG A 76 41.58 -37.42 46.18
CA ARG A 76 41.00 -37.12 47.49
C ARG A 76 41.51 -38.10 48.55
N VAL A 77 42.03 -37.55 49.64
CA VAL A 77 42.45 -38.30 50.84
C VAL A 77 41.25 -38.43 51.80
N PRO A 78 41.18 -39.44 52.70
CA PRO A 78 40.04 -39.64 53.59
C PRO A 78 39.62 -38.42 54.44
N ASP A 79 40.54 -37.48 54.72
CA ASP A 79 40.27 -36.19 55.38
C ASP A 79 39.56 -35.15 54.46
N GLY A 80 39.17 -35.53 53.25
CA GLY A 80 38.49 -34.67 52.27
C GLY A 80 39.40 -33.65 51.56
N ARG A 81 40.70 -33.60 51.91
CA ARG A 81 41.72 -32.79 51.24
C ARG A 81 42.28 -33.51 50.02
N ILE A 82 42.82 -32.75 49.06
CA ILE A 82 43.34 -33.27 47.80
C ILE A 82 44.86 -33.30 47.82
N TYR A 83 45.44 -34.44 47.45
CA TYR A 83 46.88 -34.66 47.39
C TYR A 83 47.47 -34.17 46.07
N TYR A 84 47.67 -32.85 45.98
CA TYR A 84 48.12 -32.19 44.75
C TYR A 84 49.54 -32.59 44.33
N LYS A 85 50.40 -33.00 45.27
CA LYS A 85 51.77 -33.44 44.96
C LYS A 85 51.76 -34.70 44.11
N GLN A 86 50.92 -35.68 44.44
CA GLN A 86 50.75 -36.89 43.62
C GLN A 86 50.22 -36.57 42.22
N LEU A 87 49.30 -35.59 42.09
CA LEU A 87 48.89 -35.11 40.76
C LEU A 87 50.08 -34.52 39.99
N CYS A 88 50.90 -33.69 40.63
CA CYS A 88 52.09 -33.10 40.00
C CYS A 88 53.11 -34.17 39.59
N ASP A 89 53.35 -35.15 40.45
CA ASP A 89 54.27 -36.27 40.21
C ASP A 89 53.74 -37.15 39.07
N VAL A 90 52.44 -37.50 39.04
CA VAL A 90 51.82 -38.25 37.93
C VAL A 90 51.92 -37.50 36.58
N ILE A 91 51.86 -36.17 36.61
CA ILE A 91 51.98 -35.37 35.40
C ILE A 91 53.44 -35.26 34.96
N ASN A 92 54.40 -35.16 35.89
CA ASN A 92 55.83 -34.94 35.63
C ASN A 92 56.67 -36.22 35.47
N ASP A 93 56.39 -37.31 36.19
CA ASP A 93 57.19 -38.55 36.17
C ASP A 93 56.94 -39.40 34.90
N SER A 94 55.83 -39.12 34.19
CA SER A 94 55.47 -39.80 32.94
C SER A 94 55.94 -39.05 31.68
N VAL A 95 56.85 -38.08 31.84
CA VAL A 95 57.41 -37.21 30.81
C VAL A 95 58.77 -37.81 30.42
N PRO A 96 58.91 -38.54 29.29
CA PRO A 96 60.23 -38.98 28.82
C PRO A 96 61.22 -37.81 28.76
N GLN A 97 62.52 -38.04 28.98
CA GLN A 97 63.53 -36.98 28.94
C GLN A 97 63.60 -36.34 27.54
N PHE A 98 62.86 -35.23 27.35
CA PHE A 98 62.60 -34.61 26.04
C PHE A 98 63.74 -33.76 25.49
N GLY A 99 64.85 -33.62 26.23
CA GLY A 99 66.04 -32.90 25.76
C GLY A 99 66.73 -33.59 24.57
N GLU A 100 66.61 -34.91 24.45
CA GLU A 100 67.35 -35.70 23.45
C GLU A 100 66.57 -35.93 22.14
N ASN A 101 65.23 -35.81 22.15
CA ASN A 101 64.36 -36.14 21.01
C ASN A 101 63.47 -34.97 20.52
N SER A 102 63.88 -33.72 20.80
CA SER A 102 63.21 -32.49 20.35
C SER A 102 62.81 -32.42 18.87
N PRO A 103 63.58 -32.94 17.88
CA PRO A 103 63.21 -32.81 16.47
C PRO A 103 62.18 -33.86 15.99
N ILE A 104 61.86 -34.87 16.80
CA ILE A 104 60.97 -35.99 16.40
C ILE A 104 59.58 -35.85 17.06
N ILE A 105 59.47 -35.11 18.16
CA ILE A 105 58.28 -35.06 19.00
C ILE A 105 57.56 -33.73 18.82
N THR A 106 56.36 -33.75 18.24
CA THR A 106 55.56 -32.54 17.97
C THR A 106 54.70 -32.07 19.16
N GLY A 107 54.68 -32.85 20.25
CA GLY A 107 53.78 -32.64 21.40
C GLY A 107 52.32 -32.99 21.13
N LEU A 108 51.98 -33.44 19.91
CA LEU A 108 50.64 -33.87 19.49
C LEU A 108 50.39 -35.37 19.71
N GLU A 109 51.43 -36.15 19.97
CA GLU A 109 51.40 -37.61 20.16
C GLU A 109 50.57 -38.07 21.37
N TRP A 110 50.30 -37.15 22.30
CA TRP A 110 49.53 -37.39 23.52
C TRP A 110 48.08 -36.89 23.43
N GLU A 111 47.67 -36.31 22.30
CA GLU A 111 46.28 -35.92 22.05
C GLU A 111 45.52 -37.04 21.36
N ASP A 112 44.45 -37.54 22.00
CA ASP A 112 43.51 -38.46 21.38
C ASP A 112 42.79 -37.75 20.21
N PRO A 113 43.00 -38.18 18.94
CA PRO A 113 42.36 -37.56 17.78
C PRO A 113 40.84 -37.66 17.80
N MET A 114 40.28 -38.58 18.60
CA MET A 114 38.84 -38.79 18.78
C MET A 114 38.31 -38.18 20.08
N HIS A 115 39.06 -37.28 20.72
CA HIS A 115 38.63 -36.65 21.96
C HIS A 115 37.29 -35.91 21.78
N THR A 116 36.35 -36.21 22.69
CA THR A 116 35.05 -35.52 22.83
C THR A 116 34.77 -35.24 24.31
N ASN A 117 34.06 -34.15 24.59
CA ASN A 117 33.63 -33.79 25.93
C ASN A 117 32.43 -34.64 26.40
N ARG A 118 32.24 -34.69 27.71
CA ARG A 118 31.06 -35.32 28.31
C ARG A 118 29.87 -34.38 28.33
N LEU A 119 28.70 -34.91 27.96
CA LEU A 119 27.41 -34.26 28.12
C LEU A 119 26.61 -34.91 29.25
N SER A 120 25.58 -34.21 29.74
CA SER A 120 24.61 -34.83 30.65
C SER A 120 23.80 -35.91 29.94
N ILE A 121 23.18 -36.82 30.70
CA ILE A 121 22.40 -37.95 30.14
C ILE A 121 21.29 -37.47 29.19
N SER A 122 20.60 -36.38 29.56
CA SER A 122 19.54 -35.78 28.74
C SER A 122 20.08 -35.12 27.46
N GLU A 123 21.22 -34.45 27.57
CA GLU A 123 21.93 -33.83 26.45
C GLU A 123 22.49 -34.88 25.49
N GLU A 124 23.07 -35.98 25.99
CA GLU A 124 23.60 -37.07 25.18
C GLU A 124 22.47 -37.78 24.42
N ARG A 125 21.30 -37.97 25.03
CA ARG A 125 20.10 -38.49 24.34
C ARG A 125 19.66 -37.57 23.20
N ARG A 126 19.58 -36.26 23.46
CA ARG A 126 19.23 -35.26 22.44
C ARG A 126 20.28 -35.21 21.33
N LEU A 127 21.56 -35.32 21.68
CA LEU A 127 22.67 -35.36 20.74
C LEU A 127 22.57 -36.59 19.84
N ASN A 128 22.27 -37.77 20.38
CA ASN A 128 22.15 -38.99 19.56
C ASN A 128 21.01 -38.89 18.54
N VAL A 129 19.87 -38.29 18.91
CA VAL A 129 18.78 -38.01 17.98
C VAL A 129 19.22 -37.01 16.90
N LEU A 130 19.94 -35.97 17.31
CA LEU A 130 20.48 -34.97 16.39
C LEU A 130 21.48 -35.59 15.39
N LEU A 131 22.43 -36.39 15.86
CA LEU A 131 23.41 -37.09 15.03
C LEU A 131 22.71 -38.06 14.07
N THR A 132 21.65 -38.74 14.50
CA THR A 132 20.83 -39.61 13.63
C THR A 132 20.18 -38.82 12.50
N LYS A 133 19.64 -37.64 12.79
CA LYS A 133 19.05 -36.74 11.79
C LYS A 133 20.10 -36.20 10.81
N ILE A 134 21.29 -35.86 11.30
CA ILE A 134 22.38 -35.39 10.44
C ILE A 134 22.87 -36.55 9.55
N ALA A 135 23.09 -37.73 10.14
CA ALA A 135 23.51 -38.94 9.44
C ALA A 135 22.53 -39.34 8.32
N SER A 136 21.21 -39.30 8.59
CA SER A 136 20.21 -39.61 7.56
C SER A 136 20.25 -38.62 6.40
N LEU A 137 20.40 -37.32 6.68
CA LEU A 137 20.53 -36.28 5.65
C LEU A 137 21.82 -36.44 4.83
N VAL A 138 22.93 -36.78 5.49
CA VAL A 138 24.23 -37.03 4.86
C VAL A 138 24.16 -38.23 3.93
N ASN A 139 23.56 -39.33 4.38
CA ASN A 139 23.40 -40.55 3.62
C ASN A 139 22.44 -40.37 2.42
N MET A 140 21.26 -39.77 2.66
CA MET A 140 20.27 -39.47 1.61
C MET A 140 20.86 -38.63 0.46
N LYS A 141 21.70 -37.64 0.81
CA LYS A 141 22.34 -36.75 -0.18
C LYS A 141 23.70 -37.27 -0.68
N LYS A 142 24.17 -38.43 -0.21
CA LYS A 142 25.50 -39.01 -0.49
C LYS A 142 26.63 -37.99 -0.30
N MET A 143 26.59 -37.23 0.78
CA MET A 143 27.55 -36.16 1.05
C MET A 143 28.85 -36.73 1.61
N ILE A 144 29.97 -36.42 0.98
CA ILE A 144 31.31 -36.73 1.50
C ILE A 144 31.78 -35.51 2.30
N LEU A 145 31.67 -35.58 3.63
CA LEU A 145 31.86 -34.42 4.50
C LEU A 145 33.33 -33.99 4.67
N ARG A 146 34.27 -34.95 4.69
CA ARG A 146 35.68 -34.72 5.03
C ARG A 146 36.39 -33.63 4.20
N PRO A 147 36.27 -33.56 2.86
CA PRO A 147 36.92 -32.53 2.05
C PRO A 147 36.57 -31.10 2.48
N TYR A 148 35.30 -30.85 2.83
CA TYR A 148 34.84 -29.52 3.23
C TYR A 148 35.46 -29.01 4.54
N PHE A 149 35.84 -29.93 5.44
CA PHE A 149 36.57 -29.57 6.66
C PHE A 149 38.07 -29.41 6.40
N GLN A 150 38.64 -30.22 5.52
CA GLN A 150 40.06 -30.17 5.15
C GLN A 150 40.44 -28.89 4.40
N ASP A 151 39.55 -28.36 3.57
CA ASP A 151 39.77 -27.10 2.84
C ASP A 151 40.05 -25.92 3.80
N TYR A 152 39.42 -25.92 4.97
CA TYR A 152 39.65 -24.92 6.02
C TYR A 152 40.82 -25.26 6.96
N GLU A 153 41.31 -26.50 6.92
CA GLU A 153 42.41 -27.02 7.74
C GLU A 153 43.79 -26.79 7.10
N LEU A 154 43.85 -26.58 5.78
CA LEU A 154 45.08 -26.24 5.03
C LEU A 154 45.82 -25.00 5.57
N VAL A 155 45.13 -24.18 6.37
CA VAL A 155 45.68 -22.99 7.04
C VAL A 155 46.24 -23.30 8.45
N SER A 156 45.91 -24.46 9.05
CA SER A 156 46.14 -24.81 10.46
C SER A 156 46.81 -26.17 10.71
N LYS A 157 47.87 -26.49 9.97
CA LYS A 157 48.84 -27.57 10.28
C LYS A 157 48.29 -29.02 10.39
N ASN A 158 47.13 -29.36 9.82
CA ASN A 158 46.57 -30.73 9.82
C ASN A 158 46.36 -31.37 11.22
N ASN A 159 45.79 -30.61 12.16
CA ASN A 159 45.58 -31.05 13.54
C ASN A 159 44.20 -31.66 13.84
N GLY A 160 43.37 -31.90 12.82
CA GLY A 160 42.03 -32.49 12.94
C GLY A 160 40.98 -31.56 13.53
N THR A 161 41.21 -30.25 13.49
CA THR A 161 40.35 -29.25 14.14
C THR A 161 40.00 -28.09 13.23
N VAL A 162 38.81 -27.53 13.43
CA VAL A 162 38.33 -26.32 12.73
C VAL A 162 37.77 -25.32 13.73
N THR A 163 37.78 -24.03 13.40
CA THR A 163 37.18 -23.00 14.26
C THR A 163 35.66 -23.17 14.33
N ILE A 164 35.02 -22.77 15.43
CA ILE A 164 33.55 -22.83 15.58
C ILE A 164 32.84 -22.11 14.41
N ALA A 165 33.40 -20.97 13.98
CA ALA A 165 32.87 -20.20 12.86
C ALA A 165 33.00 -20.94 11.52
N HIS A 166 34.11 -21.63 11.28
CA HIS A 166 34.30 -22.44 10.07
C HIS A 166 33.35 -23.64 10.07
N PHE A 167 33.21 -24.32 11.21
CA PHE A 167 32.25 -25.40 11.38
C PHE A 167 30.81 -24.93 11.07
N ALA A 168 30.39 -23.78 11.59
CA ALA A 168 29.06 -23.22 11.29
C ALA A 168 28.86 -22.93 9.79
N ARG A 169 29.86 -22.34 9.13
CA ARG A 169 29.79 -22.05 7.68
C ARG A 169 29.71 -23.32 6.84
N ILE A 170 30.50 -24.35 7.19
CA ILE A 170 30.49 -25.64 6.49
C ILE A 170 29.11 -26.30 6.63
N MET A 171 28.54 -26.33 7.85
CA MET A 171 27.21 -26.90 8.07
C MET A 171 26.12 -26.17 7.29
N ALA A 172 26.18 -24.84 7.24
CA ALA A 172 25.27 -24.02 6.44
C ALA A 172 25.43 -24.26 4.93
N TYR A 173 26.67 -24.34 4.44
CA TYR A 173 26.98 -24.62 3.04
C TYR A 173 26.47 -25.99 2.59
N LEU A 174 26.58 -27.00 3.45
CA LEU A 174 26.06 -28.35 3.22
C LEU A 174 24.53 -28.46 3.37
N GLY A 175 23.85 -27.36 3.73
CA GLY A 175 22.40 -27.32 3.93
C GLY A 175 21.94 -28.12 5.15
N ILE A 176 22.81 -28.32 6.14
CA ILE A 176 22.48 -28.94 7.43
C ILE A 176 22.04 -27.82 8.38
N LEU A 177 20.73 -27.53 8.37
CA LEU A 177 20.13 -26.46 9.17
C LEU A 177 19.85 -26.94 10.60
N LEU A 178 20.51 -26.33 11.58
CA LEU A 178 20.41 -26.67 12.99
C LEU A 178 19.83 -25.50 13.80
N SER A 179 19.10 -25.79 14.87
CA SER A 179 18.71 -24.77 15.85
C SER A 179 19.93 -24.31 16.65
N ALA A 180 19.87 -23.12 17.26
CA ALA A 180 20.98 -22.60 18.08
C ALA A 180 21.32 -23.55 19.24
N ASP A 181 20.30 -24.14 19.88
CA ASP A 181 20.50 -25.11 20.96
C ASP A 181 21.17 -26.40 20.48
N ASP A 182 20.78 -26.91 19.32
CA ASP A 182 21.34 -28.14 18.75
C ASP A 182 22.78 -27.89 18.24
N PHE A 183 23.05 -26.72 17.68
CA PHE A 183 24.41 -26.32 17.31
C PHE A 183 25.31 -26.18 18.53
N ASN A 184 24.84 -25.53 19.58
CA ASN A 184 25.57 -25.40 20.85
C ASN A 184 25.82 -26.78 21.49
N LEU A 185 24.92 -27.74 21.31
CA LEU A 185 25.10 -29.11 21.79
C LEU A 185 26.25 -29.82 21.06
N LEU A 186 26.35 -29.66 19.74
CA LEU A 186 27.48 -30.16 18.95
C LEU A 186 28.79 -29.49 19.35
N VAL A 187 28.78 -28.15 19.47
CA VAL A 187 29.94 -27.39 19.94
C VAL A 187 30.38 -27.92 21.30
N LYS A 188 29.46 -28.03 22.26
CA LYS A 188 29.76 -28.53 23.61
C LYS A 188 30.37 -29.93 23.59
N LYS A 189 29.90 -30.83 22.72
CA LYS A 189 30.43 -32.20 22.59
C LYS A 189 31.84 -32.23 21.97
N TYR A 190 32.07 -31.47 20.91
CA TYR A 190 33.27 -31.58 20.09
C TYR A 190 34.29 -30.45 20.31
N LEU A 191 34.07 -29.57 21.28
CA LEU A 191 35.00 -28.50 21.64
C LEU A 191 36.34 -29.06 22.13
N LYS A 192 37.44 -28.65 21.49
CA LYS A 192 38.80 -29.05 21.88
C LYS A 192 39.46 -27.98 22.75
N ASP A 193 39.44 -26.74 22.30
CA ASP A 193 39.92 -25.56 23.02
C ASP A 193 38.86 -24.45 22.97
N SER A 194 39.14 -23.27 23.51
CA SER A 194 38.15 -22.17 23.60
C SER A 194 37.60 -21.69 22.25
N TYR A 195 38.19 -22.09 21.11
CA TYR A 195 37.83 -21.58 19.79
C TYR A 195 37.68 -22.65 18.69
N SER A 196 38.17 -23.88 18.93
CA SER A 196 38.33 -24.94 17.94
C SER A 196 37.56 -26.20 18.31
N LEU A 197 36.96 -26.82 17.30
CA LEU A 197 36.20 -28.06 17.36
C LEU A 197 36.98 -29.20 16.72
N ASN A 198 36.93 -30.37 17.34
CA ASN A 198 37.41 -31.63 16.78
C ASN A 198 36.40 -32.18 15.76
N TYR A 199 36.60 -31.85 14.48
CA TYR A 199 35.70 -32.29 13.43
C TYR A 199 35.92 -33.76 13.08
N ILE A 200 37.11 -34.32 13.31
CA ILE A 200 37.39 -35.74 13.05
C ILE A 200 36.50 -36.61 13.93
N ALA A 201 36.40 -36.28 15.23
CA ALA A 201 35.51 -36.97 16.16
C ALA A 201 34.04 -36.82 15.75
N PHE A 202 33.63 -35.65 15.26
CA PHE A 202 32.28 -35.44 14.74
C PHE A 202 31.97 -36.32 13.53
N LEU A 203 32.89 -36.37 12.54
CA LEU A 203 32.73 -37.22 11.35
C LEU A 203 32.65 -38.70 11.72
N HIS A 204 33.51 -39.15 12.64
CA HIS A 204 33.47 -40.52 13.15
C HIS A 204 32.11 -40.86 13.77
N SER A 205 31.54 -39.97 14.60
CA SER A 205 30.22 -40.18 15.18
C SER A 205 29.11 -40.27 14.13
N ILE A 206 29.20 -39.51 13.04
CA ILE A 206 28.24 -39.62 11.93
C ILE A 206 28.41 -40.95 11.19
N ASP A 207 29.63 -41.33 10.87
CA ASP A 207 29.94 -42.60 10.19
C ASP A 207 29.51 -43.80 11.02
N GLU A 208 29.69 -43.76 12.35
CA GLU A 208 29.26 -44.80 13.29
C GLU A 208 27.73 -44.95 13.30
N VAL A 209 27.00 -43.83 13.26
CA VAL A 209 25.54 -43.85 13.19
C VAL A 209 25.07 -44.38 11.84
N ILE A 210 25.70 -44.01 10.72
CA ILE A 210 25.37 -44.56 9.39
C ILE A 210 25.61 -46.07 9.37
N GLN A 211 26.78 -46.53 9.82
CA GLN A 211 27.10 -47.97 9.90
C GLN A 211 26.13 -48.72 10.80
N TYR A 212 25.71 -48.12 11.91
CA TYR A 212 24.70 -48.71 12.79
C TYR A 212 23.35 -48.84 12.08
N LEU A 213 22.91 -47.82 11.34
CA LEU A 213 21.65 -47.85 10.60
C LEU A 213 21.68 -48.89 9.45
N ASP A 214 22.80 -48.99 8.75
CA ASP A 214 23.03 -49.99 7.69
C ASP A 214 23.01 -51.43 8.23
N ARG A 215 23.77 -51.72 9.31
CA ARG A 215 23.84 -53.05 9.91
C ARG A 215 22.49 -53.57 10.41
N ASN A 216 21.64 -52.67 10.85
CA ASN A 216 20.31 -53.01 11.37
C ASN A 216 19.22 -52.98 10.30
N GLY A 217 19.55 -52.72 9.02
CA GLY A 217 18.58 -52.70 7.92
C GLY A 217 17.49 -51.62 8.08
N ILE A 218 17.81 -50.52 8.78
CA ILE A 218 16.87 -49.44 9.09
C ILE A 218 16.75 -48.44 7.93
N LEU A 219 17.63 -48.55 6.92
CA LEU A 219 17.68 -47.69 5.75
C LEU A 219 17.04 -48.38 4.54
N ASP A 220 16.27 -47.65 3.75
CA ASP A 220 15.70 -48.11 2.49
C ASP A 220 16.74 -48.14 1.35
N LEU A 221 16.34 -48.64 0.16
CA LEU A 221 17.22 -48.72 -1.02
C LEU A 221 17.74 -47.34 -1.49
N SER A 222 17.10 -46.25 -1.06
CA SER A 222 17.49 -44.86 -1.31
C SER A 222 18.36 -44.25 -0.20
N GLY A 223 18.59 -44.98 0.91
CA GLY A 223 19.36 -44.50 2.05
C GLY A 223 18.57 -43.62 3.03
N ASP A 224 17.24 -43.62 2.96
CA ASP A 224 16.34 -42.93 3.90
C ASP A 224 15.87 -43.88 5.02
N ILE A 225 15.48 -43.33 6.17
CA ILE A 225 15.03 -44.12 7.33
C ILE A 225 13.69 -44.79 7.00
N MET A 226 13.64 -46.12 7.04
CA MET A 226 12.41 -46.88 6.81
C MET A 226 11.28 -46.41 7.73
N ALA A 227 10.07 -46.23 7.18
CA ALA A 227 8.90 -45.71 7.89
C ALA A 227 8.47 -46.53 9.13
N ILE A 228 8.99 -47.75 9.28
CA ILE A 228 8.69 -48.70 10.36
C ILE A 228 9.61 -48.45 11.59
N PHE A 229 10.61 -47.57 11.49
CA PHE A 229 11.50 -47.29 12.62
C PHE A 229 10.73 -46.58 13.76
N PRO A 230 10.65 -47.17 14.97
CA PRO A 230 9.86 -46.63 16.09
C PRO A 230 10.44 -45.32 16.67
N GLY A 231 11.60 -44.88 16.18
CA GLY A 231 12.23 -43.60 16.47
C GLY A 231 12.02 -42.52 15.39
N ARG A 232 11.07 -42.69 14.45
CA ARG A 232 10.59 -41.54 13.66
C ARG A 232 10.17 -40.50 14.69
N VAL A 233 10.89 -39.38 14.75
CA VAL A 233 10.59 -38.30 15.67
C VAL A 233 9.17 -37.87 15.38
N ILE A 234 8.21 -38.40 16.14
CA ILE A 234 6.93 -37.77 16.29
C ILE A 234 7.33 -36.42 16.86
N ASN A 235 7.17 -35.36 16.08
CA ASN A 235 7.04 -34.01 16.62
C ASN A 235 5.72 -33.97 17.41
N ALA A 236 5.58 -34.85 18.40
CA ALA A 236 4.65 -34.67 19.48
C ALA A 236 5.34 -33.64 20.35
N GLU A 237 5.15 -32.38 19.98
CA GLU A 237 5.09 -31.36 20.99
C GLU A 237 4.00 -31.82 21.96
N LEU A 238 4.41 -32.50 23.03
CA LEU A 238 3.57 -32.65 24.21
C LEU A 238 3.01 -31.26 24.49
N PRO A 239 1.68 -31.07 24.54
CA PRO A 239 1.11 -29.77 24.83
C PRO A 239 1.74 -29.33 26.14
N LYS A 240 2.61 -28.32 26.08
CA LYS A 240 3.24 -27.77 27.27
C LYS A 240 2.07 -27.26 28.11
N LEU A 241 1.80 -27.95 29.22
CA LEU A 241 0.93 -27.39 30.26
C LEU A 241 1.44 -25.97 30.51
N PRO A 242 0.57 -24.96 30.48
CA PRO A 242 0.99 -23.57 30.51
C PRO A 242 1.71 -23.33 31.84
N ARG A 243 3.04 -23.31 31.80
CA ARG A 243 3.85 -22.82 32.90
C ARG A 243 3.63 -21.30 32.91
N PRO A 244 3.11 -20.68 33.98
CA PRO A 244 2.50 -19.34 33.91
C PRO A 244 3.40 -18.18 33.43
N GLU A 245 4.71 -18.43 33.33
CA GLU A 245 5.74 -17.39 33.22
C GLU A 245 6.51 -17.39 31.88
N ILE A 246 6.54 -18.48 31.12
CA ILE A 246 7.28 -18.56 29.84
C ILE A 246 6.27 -18.67 28.70
N GLY A 247 5.97 -17.53 28.08
CA GLY A 247 4.98 -17.41 27.00
C GLY A 247 4.23 -16.07 26.98
N LYS A 248 4.35 -15.25 28.03
CA LYS A 248 3.75 -13.91 28.07
C LYS A 248 4.64 -12.82 27.49
N THR A 249 5.91 -13.09 27.24
CA THR A 249 6.86 -12.12 26.69
C THR A 249 7.72 -12.77 25.61
N MET A 250 7.55 -12.25 24.39
CA MET A 250 8.29 -12.64 23.19
C MET A 250 9.80 -12.38 23.37
N ALA A 251 10.67 -13.17 22.73
CA ALA A 251 12.12 -12.95 22.78
C ALA A 251 12.52 -11.52 22.34
N SER A 252 11.77 -10.91 21.43
CA SER A 252 11.91 -9.51 21.01
C SER A 252 11.57 -8.47 22.09
N LYS A 253 10.82 -8.84 23.14
CA LYS A 253 10.59 -8.02 24.35
C LYS A 253 11.63 -8.24 25.44
N LEU A 254 12.32 -9.39 25.44
CA LEU A 254 13.30 -9.76 26.47
C LEU A 254 14.73 -9.33 26.10
N PHE A 255 15.06 -9.35 24.81
CA PHE A 255 16.33 -8.85 24.29
C PHE A 255 16.06 -7.52 23.57
N GLY A 256 16.45 -6.40 24.17
CA GLY A 256 16.45 -5.09 23.51
C GLY A 256 17.36 -5.06 22.26
N LYS A 257 17.52 -3.89 21.63
CA LYS A 257 18.34 -3.59 20.43
C LYS A 257 19.17 -4.77 19.90
N GLN A 258 18.54 -5.63 19.10
CA GLN A 258 19.25 -6.72 18.43
C GLN A 258 19.80 -6.22 17.09
N THR A 259 21.12 -6.24 16.96
CA THR A 259 21.85 -5.90 15.73
C THR A 259 21.81 -7.02 14.68
N ILE A 260 21.28 -8.20 15.03
CA ILE A 260 21.28 -9.40 14.19
C ILE A 260 19.84 -9.80 13.87
N PHE A 261 19.47 -9.69 12.58
CA PHE A 261 18.17 -10.07 12.07
C PHE A 261 18.15 -11.57 11.70
N HIS A 262 17.29 -12.37 12.35
CA HIS A 262 17.06 -13.77 11.99
C HIS A 262 15.57 -14.03 11.65
N PRO A 263 15.24 -14.75 10.54
CA PRO A 263 13.85 -14.96 10.09
C PRO A 263 12.92 -15.64 11.11
N SER A 264 13.47 -16.47 12.02
CA SER A 264 12.70 -17.18 13.05
C SER A 264 12.31 -16.33 14.26
N LEU A 265 12.74 -15.06 14.32
CA LEU A 265 12.33 -14.09 15.35
C LEU A 265 11.14 -13.24 14.91
N LYS A 266 10.64 -13.45 13.67
CA LYS A 266 9.45 -12.77 13.15
C LYS A 266 8.18 -13.43 13.72
N ASP A 267 7.17 -12.62 13.99
CA ASP A 267 5.83 -13.11 14.32
C ASP A 267 5.30 -14.04 13.22
N PRO A 268 4.65 -15.17 13.54
CA PRO A 268 3.94 -15.96 12.54
C PRO A 268 2.83 -15.11 11.90
N LYS A 269 2.87 -14.95 10.57
CA LYS A 269 1.90 -14.14 9.81
C LYS A 269 0.49 -14.73 9.97
N LYS A 270 -0.45 -13.97 10.55
CA LYS A 270 -1.87 -14.35 10.73
C LYS A 270 -2.67 -14.24 9.44
N ILE A 271 -3.84 -14.90 9.39
CA ILE A 271 -4.81 -14.91 8.27
C ILE A 271 -5.25 -13.49 7.81
N GLU A 272 -5.23 -12.49 8.70
CA GLU A 272 -5.47 -11.07 8.34
C GLU A 272 -4.54 -10.55 7.22
N HIS A 273 -3.38 -11.19 7.04
CA HIS A 273 -2.40 -10.86 6.03
C HIS A 273 -2.92 -11.10 4.60
N ILE A 274 -3.77 -12.11 4.35
CA ILE A 274 -4.22 -12.40 2.97
C ILE A 274 -5.21 -11.36 2.46
N LEU A 275 -6.16 -10.93 3.30
CA LEU A 275 -7.10 -9.85 2.97
C LEU A 275 -6.35 -8.54 2.71
N THR A 276 -5.33 -8.27 3.50
CA THR A 276 -4.43 -7.12 3.30
C THR A 276 -3.66 -7.23 1.98
N THR A 277 -3.15 -8.41 1.65
CA THR A 277 -2.43 -8.67 0.39
C THR A 277 -3.34 -8.50 -0.82
N MET A 278 -4.58 -9.01 -0.75
CA MET A 278 -5.58 -8.84 -1.79
C MET A 278 -5.95 -7.37 -1.98
N ALA A 279 -6.14 -6.61 -0.89
CA ALA A 279 -6.40 -5.18 -0.96
C ALA A 279 -5.24 -4.39 -1.60
N MET A 280 -3.99 -4.76 -1.29
CA MET A 280 -2.81 -4.14 -1.92
C MET A 280 -2.74 -4.43 -3.44
N ILE A 281 -3.03 -5.66 -3.86
CA ILE A 281 -3.10 -6.02 -5.29
C ILE A 281 -4.22 -5.22 -5.97
N GLN A 282 -5.41 -5.17 -5.37
CA GLN A 282 -6.54 -4.39 -5.89
C GLN A 282 -6.19 -2.91 -6.06
N GLU A 283 -5.51 -2.30 -5.08
CA GLU A 283 -5.07 -0.91 -5.15
C GLU A 283 -4.03 -0.69 -6.27
N HIS A 284 -3.06 -1.58 -6.42
CA HIS A 284 -2.06 -1.51 -7.49
C HIS A 284 -2.70 -1.56 -8.88
N VAL A 285 -3.63 -2.50 -9.07
CA VAL A 285 -4.40 -2.65 -10.31
C VAL A 285 -5.26 -1.42 -10.57
N PHE A 286 -5.90 -0.85 -9.53
CA PHE A 286 -6.71 0.36 -9.61
C PHE A 286 -5.89 1.60 -10.00
N ARG A 287 -4.79 1.85 -9.27
CA ARG A 287 -3.91 3.01 -9.47
C ARG A 287 -3.28 3.02 -10.86
N ASN A 288 -2.93 1.85 -11.38
CA ASN A 288 -2.29 1.71 -12.69
C ASN A 288 -3.27 1.34 -13.83
N ARG A 289 -4.57 1.19 -13.55
CA ARG A 289 -5.63 0.81 -14.50
C ARG A 289 -5.28 -0.47 -15.30
N LEU A 290 -4.78 -1.48 -14.61
CA LEU A 290 -4.35 -2.74 -15.22
C LEU A 290 -5.55 -3.67 -15.47
N ARG A 291 -5.53 -4.43 -16.56
CA ARG A 291 -6.53 -5.49 -16.83
C ARG A 291 -5.94 -6.85 -16.48
N VAL A 292 -6.38 -7.43 -15.37
CA VAL A 292 -5.84 -8.70 -14.83
C VAL A 292 -5.91 -9.83 -15.86
N ASN A 293 -7.00 -9.91 -16.63
CA ASN A 293 -7.20 -10.86 -17.72
C ASN A 293 -5.98 -11.03 -18.66
N THR A 294 -5.35 -9.91 -19.03
CA THR A 294 -4.26 -9.89 -20.03
C THR A 294 -3.04 -10.71 -19.62
N PHE A 295 -2.82 -10.84 -18.31
CA PHE A 295 -1.67 -11.52 -17.73
C PHE A 295 -1.85 -13.03 -17.58
N PHE A 296 -3.08 -13.52 -17.59
CA PHE A 296 -3.39 -14.93 -17.34
C PHE A 296 -4.01 -15.65 -18.53
N LYS A 297 -4.73 -14.92 -19.42
CA LYS A 297 -5.45 -15.50 -20.57
C LYS A 297 -4.56 -16.35 -21.48
N HIS A 298 -3.31 -15.93 -21.71
CA HIS A 298 -2.40 -16.64 -22.61
C HIS A 298 -1.89 -17.97 -22.03
N PHE A 299 -1.98 -18.17 -20.71
CA PHE A 299 -1.66 -19.44 -20.06
C PHE A 299 -2.83 -20.43 -20.05
N ASP A 300 -4.06 -19.98 -20.33
CA ASP A 300 -5.29 -20.78 -20.35
C ASP A 300 -5.87 -20.90 -21.77
N LEU A 301 -5.16 -21.63 -22.64
CA LEU A 301 -5.53 -21.84 -24.04
C LEU A 301 -6.91 -22.49 -24.22
N LEU A 302 -7.32 -23.32 -23.25
CA LEU A 302 -8.60 -24.05 -23.27
C LEU A 302 -9.75 -23.25 -22.64
N ASN A 303 -9.48 -22.02 -22.16
CA ASN A 303 -10.44 -21.16 -21.45
C ASN A 303 -11.17 -21.90 -20.32
N SER A 304 -10.44 -22.77 -19.62
CA SER A 304 -10.93 -23.63 -18.55
C SER A 304 -11.09 -22.90 -17.21
N GLY A 305 -10.54 -21.68 -17.12
CA GLY A 305 -10.46 -20.87 -15.91
C GLY A 305 -9.41 -21.32 -14.90
N ARG A 306 -8.54 -22.26 -15.30
CA ARG A 306 -7.56 -22.93 -14.43
C ARG A 306 -6.19 -22.97 -15.09
N ILE A 307 -5.15 -22.64 -14.35
CA ILE A 307 -3.76 -22.70 -14.83
C ILE A 307 -2.85 -23.35 -13.79
N THR A 308 -1.66 -23.80 -14.20
CA THR A 308 -0.69 -24.41 -13.26
C THR A 308 -0.16 -23.39 -12.26
N VAL A 309 0.27 -23.86 -11.08
CA VAL A 309 0.87 -22.98 -10.04
C VAL A 309 2.01 -22.13 -10.58
N GLY A 310 2.91 -22.72 -11.39
CA GLY A 310 4.04 -21.98 -11.98
C GLY A 310 3.61 -20.92 -13.02
N GLN A 311 2.56 -21.19 -13.80
CA GLN A 311 1.98 -20.20 -14.71
C GLN A 311 1.29 -19.06 -13.95
N PHE A 312 0.57 -19.38 -12.87
CA PHE A 312 -0.06 -18.38 -12.02
C PHE A 312 0.97 -17.47 -11.34
N HIS A 313 2.06 -18.05 -10.81
CA HIS A 313 3.17 -17.27 -10.24
C HIS A 313 3.76 -16.30 -11.27
N ARG A 314 4.05 -16.76 -12.50
CA ARG A 314 4.56 -15.89 -13.57
C ARG A 314 3.57 -14.78 -13.97
N GLY A 315 2.27 -15.08 -13.98
CA GLY A 315 1.22 -14.08 -14.23
C GLY A 315 1.16 -13.01 -13.13
N LEU A 316 1.32 -13.41 -11.86
CA LEU A 316 1.42 -12.48 -10.73
C LEU A 316 2.68 -11.62 -10.80
N ASP A 317 3.83 -12.19 -11.15
CA ASP A 317 5.07 -11.44 -11.32
C ASP A 317 4.92 -10.38 -12.44
N ALA A 318 4.29 -10.75 -13.56
CA ALA A 318 4.02 -9.83 -14.66
C ALA A 318 3.06 -8.70 -14.27
N LEU A 319 2.04 -9.01 -13.45
CA LEU A 319 1.11 -8.02 -12.90
C LEU A 319 1.83 -7.04 -11.94
N ALA A 320 2.73 -7.55 -11.11
CA ALA A 320 3.47 -6.79 -10.11
C ALA A 320 4.50 -5.83 -10.74
N VAL A 321 5.13 -6.25 -11.85
CA VAL A 321 6.13 -5.44 -12.58
C VAL A 321 5.49 -4.32 -13.40
N ASN A 322 4.25 -4.48 -13.86
CA ASN A 322 3.58 -3.49 -14.71
C ASN A 322 2.95 -2.36 -13.87
N GLY A 323 3.34 -1.11 -14.15
CA GLY A 323 2.83 0.10 -13.49
C GLY A 323 3.87 1.24 -13.45
N LYS A 324 3.47 2.43 -12.97
CA LYS A 324 4.42 3.56 -12.78
C LYS A 324 5.43 3.30 -11.66
N GLN A 325 5.05 2.46 -10.69
CA GLN A 325 5.90 1.94 -9.63
C GLN A 325 5.77 0.42 -9.64
N ARG A 326 6.90 -0.28 -9.45
CA ARG A 326 6.89 -1.74 -9.32
C ARG A 326 6.24 -2.10 -8.00
N PHE A 327 5.21 -2.93 -8.07
CA PHE A 327 4.63 -3.56 -6.90
C PHE A 327 5.39 -4.86 -6.63
N PHE A 328 5.61 -5.18 -5.36
CA PHE A 328 6.32 -6.39 -4.99
C PHE A 328 5.49 -7.19 -3.99
N LEU A 329 5.33 -8.47 -4.28
CA LEU A 329 4.70 -9.43 -3.37
C LEU A 329 5.80 -10.33 -2.79
N SER A 330 5.82 -10.50 -1.47
CA SER A 330 6.77 -11.41 -0.86
C SER A 330 6.42 -12.87 -1.18
N LEU A 331 7.42 -13.75 -1.26
CA LEU A 331 7.19 -15.19 -1.56
C LEU A 331 6.12 -15.84 -0.65
N PRO A 332 6.08 -15.58 0.67
CA PRO A 332 4.98 -16.06 1.51
C PRO A 332 3.59 -15.57 1.09
N ASP A 333 3.49 -14.34 0.60
CA ASP A 333 2.21 -13.73 0.22
C ASP A 333 1.70 -14.31 -1.09
N VAL A 334 2.62 -14.52 -2.05
CA VAL A 334 2.34 -15.24 -3.31
C VAL A 334 1.87 -16.65 -3.00
N GLN A 335 2.53 -17.35 -2.08
CA GLN A 335 2.14 -18.70 -1.67
C GLN A 335 0.77 -18.72 -0.98
N ALA A 336 0.45 -17.71 -0.17
CA ALA A 336 -0.85 -17.58 0.47
C ALA A 336 -1.98 -17.43 -0.55
N ILE A 337 -1.77 -16.59 -1.59
CA ILE A 337 -2.74 -16.43 -2.68
C ILE A 337 -2.89 -17.73 -3.48
N ILE A 338 -1.78 -18.38 -3.83
CA ILE A 338 -1.80 -19.68 -4.54
C ILE A 338 -2.61 -20.71 -3.75
N ASN A 339 -2.42 -20.77 -2.43
CA ASN A 339 -3.15 -21.70 -1.57
C ASN A 339 -4.65 -21.37 -1.48
N GLN A 340 -5.01 -20.09 -1.45
CA GLN A 340 -6.41 -19.64 -1.37
C GLN A 340 -7.20 -19.96 -2.64
N TYR A 341 -6.58 -19.80 -3.81
CA TYR A 341 -7.22 -20.03 -5.11
C TYR A 341 -6.88 -21.40 -5.71
N ARG A 342 -6.36 -22.32 -4.90
CA ARG A 342 -6.02 -23.67 -5.35
C ARG A 342 -7.28 -24.43 -5.75
N ASP A 343 -7.21 -25.16 -6.87
CA ASP A 343 -8.35 -25.94 -7.34
C ASP A 343 -8.64 -27.08 -6.34
N PRO A 344 -9.87 -27.19 -5.80
CA PRO A 344 -10.26 -28.27 -4.88
C PRO A 344 -10.12 -29.67 -5.49
N CYS A 345 -10.18 -29.79 -6.82
CA CYS A 345 -10.13 -31.06 -7.54
C CYS A 345 -8.71 -31.42 -8.03
N ASP A 346 -7.82 -30.43 -8.22
CA ASP A 346 -6.46 -30.63 -8.73
C ASP A 346 -5.46 -29.71 -7.99
N PRO A 347 -4.69 -30.24 -7.03
CA PRO A 347 -3.71 -29.46 -6.27
C PRO A 347 -2.60 -28.82 -7.13
N THR A 348 -2.41 -29.26 -8.38
CA THR A 348 -1.41 -28.68 -9.28
C THR A 348 -1.89 -27.43 -10.03
N ARG A 349 -3.18 -27.09 -9.89
CA ARG A 349 -3.84 -25.99 -10.59
C ARG A 349 -4.41 -24.93 -9.64
N VAL A 350 -4.55 -23.72 -10.18
CA VAL A 350 -5.08 -22.52 -9.51
C VAL A 350 -6.22 -21.95 -10.35
N CYS A 351 -7.33 -21.64 -9.70
CA CYS A 351 -8.54 -21.05 -10.27
C CYS A 351 -8.35 -19.54 -10.51
N TRP A 352 -7.60 -19.19 -11.56
CA TRP A 352 -7.26 -17.79 -11.85
C TRP A 352 -8.48 -16.93 -12.23
N LYS A 353 -9.55 -17.53 -12.76
CA LYS A 353 -10.80 -16.81 -13.05
C LYS A 353 -11.51 -16.31 -11.80
N THR A 354 -11.50 -17.09 -10.73
CA THR A 354 -12.04 -16.68 -9.43
C THR A 354 -11.19 -15.57 -8.83
N PHE A 355 -9.87 -15.67 -8.96
CA PHE A 355 -8.96 -14.60 -8.57
C PHE A 355 -9.19 -13.30 -9.37
N GLU A 356 -9.32 -13.39 -10.70
CA GLU A 356 -9.66 -12.25 -11.57
C GLU A 356 -10.95 -11.57 -11.10
N ASP A 357 -12.00 -12.36 -10.86
CA ASP A 357 -13.30 -11.85 -10.42
C ASP A 357 -13.23 -11.12 -9.07
N ASP A 358 -12.47 -11.64 -8.11
CA ASP A 358 -12.28 -11.03 -6.79
C ASP A 358 -11.47 -9.72 -6.85
N ILE A 359 -10.52 -9.62 -7.80
CA ILE A 359 -9.78 -8.35 -8.03
C ILE A 359 -10.65 -7.35 -8.81
N ASP A 360 -11.38 -7.83 -9.82
CA ASP A 360 -12.21 -6.99 -10.69
C ASP A 360 -13.49 -6.47 -10.00
N HIS A 361 -13.93 -7.12 -8.92
CA HIS A 361 -15.02 -6.64 -8.07
C HIS A 361 -14.80 -5.22 -7.53
N VAL A 362 -13.54 -4.74 -7.50
CA VAL A 362 -13.20 -3.36 -7.10
C VAL A 362 -13.54 -2.33 -8.20
N PHE A 363 -13.59 -2.73 -9.46
CA PHE A 363 -13.91 -1.84 -10.59
C PHE A 363 -15.41 -1.83 -10.91
N THR A 364 -16.04 -3.00 -10.88
CA THR A 364 -17.43 -3.18 -11.30
C THR A 364 -18.06 -4.33 -10.53
N ILE A 365 -19.19 -4.08 -9.88
CA ILE A 365 -20.04 -5.15 -9.35
C ILE A 365 -20.75 -5.80 -10.55
N LYS A 366 -20.46 -7.08 -10.81
CA LYS A 366 -21.12 -7.84 -11.88
C LYS A 366 -22.63 -7.89 -11.64
N GLU A 367 -23.40 -7.92 -12.74
CA GLU A 367 -24.87 -7.99 -12.74
C GLU A 367 -25.63 -6.76 -12.20
N LEU A 368 -25.00 -5.58 -12.14
CA LEU A 368 -25.70 -4.34 -11.76
C LEU A 368 -26.92 -4.03 -12.67
N GLU A 369 -26.87 -4.50 -13.92
CA GLU A 369 -27.96 -4.46 -14.91
C GLU A 369 -29.21 -5.23 -14.47
N LYS A 370 -29.08 -6.24 -13.59
CA LYS A 370 -30.19 -7.02 -13.03
C LYS A 370 -30.77 -6.38 -11.76
N THR A 371 -30.03 -5.47 -11.11
CA THR A 371 -30.46 -4.79 -9.87
C THR A 371 -30.14 -3.29 -9.90
N PRO A 372 -30.96 -2.46 -10.58
CA PRO A 372 -30.71 -1.02 -10.76
C PRO A 372 -30.77 -0.19 -9.46
N SER A 373 -31.33 -0.75 -8.39
CA SER A 373 -31.50 -0.09 -7.08
C SER A 373 -30.34 -0.33 -6.11
N LEU A 374 -29.33 -1.12 -6.49
CA LEU A 374 -28.18 -1.41 -5.64
C LEU A 374 -27.28 -0.17 -5.52
N LYS A 375 -27.26 0.45 -4.33
CA LYS A 375 -26.33 1.54 -4.02
C LYS A 375 -24.92 0.98 -3.89
N VAL A 376 -24.06 1.29 -4.87
CA VAL A 376 -22.64 0.92 -4.82
C VAL A 376 -21.98 1.68 -3.66
N PRO A 377 -21.45 0.99 -2.64
CA PRO A 377 -20.77 1.67 -1.55
C PRO A 377 -19.50 2.34 -2.09
N ILE A 378 -19.35 3.63 -1.83
CA ILE A 378 -18.09 4.34 -2.03
C ILE A 378 -17.10 3.71 -1.06
N LYS A 379 -16.08 3.01 -1.57
CA LYS A 379 -14.94 2.61 -0.73
C LYS A 379 -14.22 3.88 -0.33
N ASP A 380 -14.54 4.40 0.85
CA ASP A 380 -13.87 5.55 1.44
C ASP A 380 -12.34 5.32 1.48
N ALA A 381 -11.61 6.42 1.56
CA ALA A 381 -10.16 6.51 1.70
C ALA A 381 -9.55 5.70 2.88
N GLU A 382 -10.36 4.94 3.63
CA GLU A 382 -9.95 3.92 4.57
C GLU A 382 -9.15 2.77 3.92
N HIS A 383 -9.30 2.52 2.60
CA HIS A 383 -8.43 1.53 1.92
C HIS A 383 -6.95 1.95 1.84
N ASN A 384 -6.65 3.25 1.78
CA ASN A 384 -5.25 3.75 1.85
C ASN A 384 -4.60 3.48 3.22
N LYS A 385 -5.40 3.19 4.25
CA LYS A 385 -4.91 2.88 5.60
C LYS A 385 -4.21 1.52 5.67
N TYR A 386 -4.53 0.59 4.76
CA TYR A 386 -3.90 -0.73 4.67
C TYR A 386 -2.56 -0.70 3.91
N MET A 387 -2.30 0.33 3.10
CA MET A 387 -1.06 0.47 2.33
C MET A 387 0.16 0.82 3.22
N PHE A 388 -0.08 1.34 4.43
CA PHE A 388 0.95 1.92 5.30
C PHE A 388 1.01 1.32 6.70
N ARG A 389 0.44 0.13 6.95
CA ARG A 389 0.61 -0.50 8.27
C ARG A 389 1.84 -1.41 8.28
N GLY A 390 2.91 -0.93 8.91
CA GLY A 390 3.79 -1.78 9.72
C GLY A 390 3.05 -2.33 10.95
N LYS A 391 3.77 -2.77 11.99
CA LYS A 391 3.16 -3.17 13.29
C LYS A 391 2.11 -2.14 13.74
N ASP A 392 1.07 -2.58 14.45
CA ASP A 392 0.06 -1.68 15.01
C ASP A 392 0.71 -0.65 15.94
N TRP A 393 0.97 0.55 15.40
CA TRP A 393 1.75 1.59 16.08
C TRP A 393 1.06 2.14 17.32
N GLN A 394 -0.23 1.83 17.51
CA GLN A 394 -0.98 2.10 18.75
C GLN A 394 -0.67 1.10 19.87
N SER A 395 -0.09 -0.07 19.55
CA SER A 395 0.28 -1.13 20.50
C SER A 395 1.74 -1.06 21.00
N VAL A 396 2.53 -0.12 20.45
CA VAL A 396 3.94 0.10 20.80
C VAL A 396 4.05 0.97 22.06
N ASN A 397 5.10 0.78 22.88
CA ASN A 397 5.34 1.58 24.10
C ASN A 397 5.32 3.09 23.80
N THR A 398 4.63 3.86 24.64
CA THR A 398 4.47 5.32 24.56
C THR A 398 5.79 6.07 24.45
N GLU A 399 6.82 5.66 25.21
CA GLU A 399 8.16 6.26 25.15
C GLU A 399 8.87 6.00 23.81
N HIS A 400 8.69 4.82 23.23
CA HIS A 400 9.31 4.49 21.95
C HIS A 400 8.61 5.23 20.80
N ARG A 401 7.30 5.45 20.92
CA ARG A 401 6.53 6.26 20.00
C ARG A 401 6.92 7.74 20.06
N SER A 402 7.08 8.32 21.24
CA SER A 402 7.52 9.72 21.37
C SER A 402 8.93 9.92 20.78
N LEU A 403 9.85 8.98 21.02
CA LEU A 403 11.19 9.00 20.40
C LEU A 403 11.13 8.99 18.87
N CYS A 404 10.23 8.19 18.28
CA CYS A 404 10.05 8.18 16.83
C CYS A 404 9.47 9.51 16.32
N GLU A 405 8.49 10.08 17.02
CA GLU A 405 7.86 11.36 16.64
C GLU A 405 8.87 12.51 16.73
N ASP A 406 9.71 12.52 17.77
CA ASP A 406 10.83 13.46 17.94
C ASP A 406 11.87 13.32 16.83
N ALA A 407 12.22 12.08 16.46
CA ALA A 407 13.15 11.80 15.35
C ALA A 407 12.59 12.33 14.02
N VAL A 408 11.32 12.05 13.72
CA VAL A 408 10.62 12.56 12.53
C VAL A 408 10.60 14.10 12.54
N TYR A 409 10.33 14.73 13.67
CA TYR A 409 10.33 16.19 13.80
C TYR A 409 11.72 16.79 13.58
N LYS A 410 12.78 16.19 14.15
CA LYS A 410 14.18 16.61 13.92
C LYS A 410 14.57 16.54 12.45
N VAL A 411 14.18 15.46 11.77
CA VAL A 411 14.39 15.31 10.32
C VAL A 411 13.66 16.42 9.55
N LYS A 412 12.38 16.68 9.85
CA LYS A 412 11.59 17.76 9.22
C LYS A 412 12.25 19.12 9.37
N GLN A 413 12.66 19.48 10.59
CA GLN A 413 13.30 20.76 10.89
C GLN A 413 14.61 20.91 10.11
N LYS A 414 15.41 19.85 10.00
CA LYS A 414 16.64 19.86 9.21
C LYS A 414 16.37 20.00 7.71
N ILE A 415 15.36 19.31 7.18
CA ILE A 415 14.93 19.44 5.78
C ILE A 415 14.51 20.87 5.47
N ILE A 416 13.68 21.48 6.33
CA ILE A 416 13.17 22.85 6.14
C ILE A 416 14.29 23.88 6.24
N HIS A 417 15.10 23.82 7.31
CA HIS A 417 16.16 24.82 7.55
C HIS A 417 17.29 24.75 6.52
N ARG A 418 17.64 23.55 6.04
CA ARG A 418 18.74 23.36 5.07
C ARG A 418 18.27 23.18 3.63
N ARG A 419 16.96 23.15 3.38
CA ARG A 419 16.35 22.89 2.07
C ARG A 419 16.88 21.61 1.41
N ILE A 420 16.99 20.55 2.20
CA ILE A 420 17.53 19.26 1.75
C ILE A 420 16.44 18.50 0.99
N LEU A 421 16.75 18.00 -0.20
CA LEU A 421 15.89 17.09 -0.96
C LEU A 421 16.37 15.66 -0.72
N LEU A 422 15.64 14.88 0.08
CA LEU A 422 16.03 13.51 0.41
C LEU A 422 15.64 12.50 -0.67
N LYS A 423 14.56 12.78 -1.43
CA LYS A 423 14.05 11.88 -2.48
C LYS A 423 15.09 11.41 -3.51
N PRO A 424 15.96 12.28 -4.09
CA PRO A 424 16.98 11.83 -5.04
C PRO A 424 17.98 10.85 -4.42
N MET A 425 18.41 11.11 -3.18
CA MET A 425 19.42 10.30 -2.48
C MET A 425 18.92 8.88 -2.20
N PHE A 426 17.66 8.75 -1.77
CA PHE A 426 17.05 7.42 -1.61
C PHE A 426 16.86 6.70 -2.95
N LYS A 427 16.57 7.44 -4.02
CA LYS A 427 16.41 6.88 -5.37
C LYS A 427 17.73 6.35 -5.94
N ASP A 428 18.86 6.96 -5.59
CA ASP A 428 20.19 6.48 -6.00
C ASP A 428 20.51 5.11 -5.38
N PHE A 429 20.00 4.83 -4.19
CA PHE A 429 20.11 3.51 -3.54
C PHE A 429 19.04 2.52 -4.02
N ASP A 430 17.88 2.98 -4.46
CA ASP A 430 16.79 2.16 -5.01
C ASP A 430 16.90 1.95 -6.53
N LYS A 431 17.87 1.14 -6.93
CA LYS A 431 18.12 0.77 -8.34
C LYS A 431 16.90 0.12 -9.02
N HIS A 432 16.01 -0.50 -8.25
CA HIS A 432 14.86 -1.24 -8.78
C HIS A 432 13.58 -0.40 -8.80
N ASN A 433 13.62 0.82 -8.25
CA ASN A 433 12.49 1.75 -8.12
C ASN A 433 11.27 1.11 -7.45
N ASN A 434 11.52 0.37 -6.37
CA ASN A 434 10.49 -0.34 -5.59
C ASN A 434 10.06 0.44 -4.33
N GLY A 435 10.64 1.61 -4.05
CA GLY A 435 10.32 2.45 -2.91
C GLY A 435 10.97 2.02 -1.58
N HIS A 436 11.94 1.10 -1.62
CA HIS A 436 12.57 0.54 -0.43
C HIS A 436 14.10 0.62 -0.50
N VAL A 437 14.73 0.80 0.66
CA VAL A 437 16.19 0.73 0.82
C VAL A 437 16.55 -0.15 2.03
N SER A 438 17.77 -0.67 2.06
CA SER A 438 18.27 -1.36 3.26
C SER A 438 18.46 -0.38 4.43
N LEU A 439 18.47 -0.89 5.66
CA LEU A 439 18.66 -0.06 6.86
C LEU A 439 19.99 0.70 6.84
N ASN A 440 21.06 0.05 6.38
CA ASN A 440 22.38 0.67 6.24
C ASN A 440 22.37 1.80 5.20
N GLN A 441 21.68 1.61 4.07
CA GLN A 441 21.53 2.67 3.05
C GLN A 441 20.71 3.84 3.57
N MET A 442 19.66 3.58 4.36
CA MET A 442 18.87 4.64 4.99
C MET A 442 19.71 5.46 5.99
N ARG A 443 20.50 4.80 6.84
CA ARG A 443 21.43 5.49 7.76
C ARG A 443 22.47 6.31 7.00
N GLN A 444 23.02 5.77 5.91
CA GLN A 444 23.95 6.50 5.02
C GLN A 444 23.28 7.70 4.34
N ALA A 445 22.04 7.58 3.88
CA ALA A 445 21.29 8.67 3.24
C ALA A 445 21.02 9.82 4.23
N LEU A 446 20.70 9.52 5.50
CA LEU A 446 20.51 10.55 6.53
C LEU A 446 21.84 11.20 6.94
N ASN A 447 22.88 10.41 7.18
CA ASN A 447 24.20 10.90 7.60
C ASN A 447 24.87 11.76 6.52
N SER A 448 24.78 11.36 5.25
CA SER A 448 25.35 12.12 4.12
C SER A 448 24.72 13.51 3.96
N ASN A 449 23.50 13.73 4.47
CA ASN A 449 22.81 15.01 4.47
C ASN A 449 22.97 15.79 5.81
N GLY A 450 23.85 15.32 6.69
CA GLY A 450 24.12 15.93 7.99
C GLY A 450 22.92 15.89 8.94
N ILE A 451 22.03 14.91 8.77
CA ILE A 451 20.94 14.59 9.68
C ILE A 451 21.46 13.53 10.65
N LEU A 452 21.92 14.00 11.80
CA LEU A 452 22.47 13.14 12.86
C LEU A 452 21.36 12.82 13.85
N LEU A 453 21.02 11.54 13.95
CA LEU A 453 20.06 10.97 14.90
C LEU A 453 20.79 10.00 15.82
N SER A 454 20.29 9.83 17.05
CA SER A 454 20.82 8.82 17.96
C SER A 454 20.49 7.41 17.48
N ASP A 455 21.21 6.39 17.97
CA ASP A 455 20.91 5.00 17.63
C ASP A 455 19.51 4.56 18.11
N ASP A 456 18.97 5.17 19.17
CA ASP A 456 17.59 4.93 19.64
C ASP A 456 16.55 5.54 18.69
N GLU A 457 16.81 6.75 18.19
CA GLU A 457 15.95 7.43 17.21
C GLU A 457 15.96 6.71 15.87
N LEU A 458 17.13 6.26 15.41
CA LEU A 458 17.26 5.45 14.20
C LEU A 458 16.50 4.13 14.35
N PHE A 459 16.64 3.45 15.49
CA PHE A 459 15.90 2.20 15.73
C PHE A 459 14.37 2.42 15.77
N ALA A 460 13.91 3.53 16.35
CA ALA A 460 12.49 3.88 16.37
C ALA A 460 11.92 4.15 14.96
N LEU A 461 12.69 4.86 14.12
CA LEU A 461 12.34 5.06 12.71
C LEU A 461 12.34 3.73 11.94
N GLU A 462 13.32 2.87 12.21
CA GLU A 462 13.40 1.53 11.61
C GLU A 462 12.17 0.71 11.97
N GLU A 463 11.74 0.67 13.22
CA GLU A 463 10.59 -0.15 13.61
C GLU A 463 9.28 0.35 12.99
N ARG A 464 9.14 1.67 12.81
CA ARG A 464 7.92 2.27 12.24
C ARG A 464 7.82 2.09 10.72
N PHE A 465 8.89 2.37 9.98
CA PHE A 465 8.86 2.47 8.52
C PHE A 465 9.42 1.23 7.80
N LYS A 466 9.83 0.19 8.53
CA LYS A 466 10.28 -1.08 7.96
C LYS A 466 9.11 -2.01 7.63
N ASN A 467 9.22 -2.69 6.50
CA ASN A 467 8.39 -3.85 6.15
C ASN A 467 9.28 -5.04 5.73
N ASP A 468 8.67 -6.07 5.15
CA ASP A 468 9.39 -7.28 4.69
C ASP A 468 10.43 -6.99 3.59
N MET A 469 10.32 -5.86 2.90
CA MET A 469 11.21 -5.45 1.80
C MET A 469 12.37 -4.56 2.23
N GLY A 470 12.34 -4.03 3.46
CA GLY A 470 13.33 -3.09 3.96
C GLY A 470 12.67 -1.83 4.51
N PHE A 471 13.40 -0.71 4.51
CA PHE A 471 12.89 0.58 4.94
C PHE A 471 12.10 1.23 3.80
N ASN A 472 10.81 1.51 4.03
CA ASN A 472 9.94 2.19 3.07
C ASN A 472 10.21 3.70 3.13
N TYR A 473 11.14 4.16 2.29
CA TYR A 473 11.51 5.57 2.26
C TYR A 473 10.41 6.44 1.64
N VAL A 474 9.54 5.89 0.78
CA VAL A 474 8.43 6.65 0.18
C VAL A 474 7.44 7.09 1.26
N TRP A 475 7.09 6.18 2.18
CA TRP A 475 6.23 6.49 3.31
C TRP A 475 6.90 7.46 4.29
N PHE A 476 8.18 7.24 4.59
CA PHE A 476 8.95 8.18 5.40
C PHE A 476 8.96 9.60 4.81
N LEU A 477 9.24 9.74 3.51
CA LEU A 477 9.27 11.04 2.82
C LEU A 477 7.90 11.71 2.78
N THR A 478 6.79 10.98 2.65
CA THR A 478 5.45 11.59 2.74
C THR A 478 5.16 12.22 4.10
N GLU A 479 5.83 11.76 5.16
CA GLU A 479 5.73 12.40 6.47
C GLU A 479 6.74 13.53 6.64
N VAL A 480 8.00 13.38 6.19
CA VAL A 480 9.08 14.35 6.46
C VAL A 480 9.24 15.47 5.45
N GLU A 481 8.91 15.25 4.17
CA GLU A 481 9.00 16.31 3.16
C GLU A 481 7.76 17.21 3.26
N PRO A 482 7.91 18.55 3.20
CA PRO A 482 6.77 19.44 3.13
C PRO A 482 5.99 19.13 1.85
N LYS A 483 4.72 18.74 1.99
CA LYS A 483 3.85 18.52 0.84
C LYS A 483 3.78 19.83 0.05
N PRO A 484 4.13 19.86 -1.25
CA PRO A 484 3.75 21.00 -2.07
C PRO A 484 2.23 21.10 -2.01
N ALA A 485 1.70 22.31 -1.90
CA ALA A 485 0.26 22.59 -1.91
C ALA A 485 -0.40 22.30 -3.28
N ASP A 486 0.20 21.43 -4.09
CA ASP A 486 -0.38 20.96 -5.34
C ASP A 486 -1.35 19.83 -4.98
N GLU A 487 -2.61 20.24 -4.89
CA GLU A 487 -3.76 19.39 -4.63
C GLU A 487 -3.70 18.15 -5.55
N PRO A 488 -3.70 16.92 -5.02
CA PRO A 488 -3.60 15.72 -5.84
C PRO A 488 -4.71 15.74 -6.89
N LEU A 489 -4.38 15.51 -8.17
CA LEU A 489 -5.35 15.43 -9.27
C LEU A 489 -6.52 14.44 -8.99
N TYR A 490 -6.31 13.50 -8.06
CA TYR A 490 -7.31 12.57 -7.54
C TYR A 490 -8.43 13.25 -6.73
N VAL A 491 -8.14 14.37 -6.03
CA VAL A 491 -9.15 15.16 -5.31
C VAL A 491 -10.12 15.78 -6.33
N GLY A 492 -9.60 16.36 -7.41
CA GLY A 492 -10.41 16.85 -8.53
C GLY A 492 -11.24 15.73 -9.16
N PHE A 493 -10.65 14.56 -9.39
CA PHE A 493 -11.37 13.39 -9.92
C PHE A 493 -12.48 12.88 -8.97
N LEU A 494 -12.24 12.85 -7.65
CA LEU A 494 -13.23 12.48 -6.65
C LEU A 494 -14.34 13.51 -6.53
N GLU A 495 -14.00 14.80 -6.60
CA GLU A 495 -14.98 15.88 -6.66
C GLU A 495 -15.82 15.81 -7.93
N ASP A 496 -15.20 15.53 -9.08
CA ASP A 496 -15.90 15.38 -10.35
C ASP A 496 -16.79 14.14 -10.33
N MET A 497 -16.34 13.01 -9.79
CA MET A 497 -17.18 11.83 -9.56
C MET A 497 -18.32 12.11 -8.59
N LYS A 498 -18.08 12.85 -7.50
CA LYS A 498 -19.13 13.27 -6.56
C LYS A 498 -20.12 14.23 -7.22
N ARG A 499 -19.67 15.14 -8.09
CA ARG A 499 -20.51 16.04 -8.88
C ARG A 499 -21.36 15.28 -9.91
N LEU A 500 -20.79 14.24 -10.52
CA LEU A 500 -21.48 13.40 -11.51
C LEU A 500 -22.50 12.45 -10.84
N ASN A 501 -22.18 11.94 -9.65
CA ASN A 501 -23.05 11.02 -8.88
C ASN A 501 -24.04 11.74 -7.96
N ALA A 502 -23.83 13.03 -7.66
CA ALA A 502 -24.82 13.82 -6.96
C ALA A 502 -26.07 13.93 -7.84
N GLU A 503 -27.23 13.56 -7.29
CA GLU A 503 -28.51 13.88 -7.90
C GLU A 503 -28.50 15.38 -8.22
N LYS A 504 -28.67 15.75 -9.50
CA LYS A 504 -28.91 17.14 -9.88
C LYS A 504 -30.07 17.61 -9.02
N SER A 505 -29.80 18.40 -8.00
CA SER A 505 -30.87 19.02 -7.21
C SER A 505 -31.70 19.82 -8.20
N ARG A 506 -32.96 19.42 -8.39
CA ARG A 506 -33.89 20.18 -9.20
C ARG A 506 -33.98 21.54 -8.50
N LYS A 507 -33.43 22.57 -9.12
CA LYS A 507 -33.55 23.93 -8.60
C LYS A 507 -35.04 24.20 -8.38
N PRO A 508 -35.43 24.79 -7.24
CA PRO A 508 -36.83 25.06 -6.97
C PRO A 508 -37.40 25.87 -8.14
N PRO A 509 -38.60 25.49 -8.64
CA PRO A 509 -39.17 26.12 -9.82
C PRO A 509 -39.37 27.61 -9.58
N THR A 510 -38.80 28.40 -10.48
CA THR A 510 -38.92 29.86 -10.44
C THR A 510 -40.34 30.26 -10.80
N ARG A 511 -40.83 31.41 -10.34
CA ARG A 511 -42.22 31.87 -10.62
C ARG A 511 -42.56 31.88 -12.12
N GLN A 512 -41.60 32.23 -12.98
CA GLN A 512 -41.75 32.26 -14.43
C GLN A 512 -41.83 30.86 -15.05
N GLU A 513 -41.13 29.87 -14.49
CA GLU A 513 -41.18 28.47 -14.95
C GLU A 513 -42.52 27.79 -14.63
N LYS A 514 -43.37 28.43 -13.82
CA LYS A 514 -44.75 28.04 -13.56
C LYS A 514 -45.78 28.92 -14.29
N ASP A 515 -45.35 30.01 -14.93
CA ASP A 515 -46.24 30.92 -15.63
C ASP A 515 -46.52 30.39 -17.05
N ILE A 516 -47.63 29.67 -17.17
CA ILE A 516 -48.06 29.05 -18.42
C ILE A 516 -48.18 30.05 -19.58
N VAL A 517 -48.52 31.31 -19.31
CA VAL A 517 -48.69 32.33 -20.35
C VAL A 517 -47.33 32.68 -20.95
N GLN A 518 -46.29 32.82 -20.12
CA GLN A 518 -44.93 33.07 -20.58
C GLN A 518 -44.35 31.88 -21.33
N ILE A 519 -44.58 30.66 -20.84
CA ILE A 519 -44.12 29.43 -21.49
C ILE A 519 -44.76 29.29 -22.88
N ILE A 520 -46.08 29.50 -22.99
CA ILE A 520 -46.78 29.47 -24.28
C ILE A 520 -46.28 30.60 -25.19
N ALA A 521 -46.07 31.82 -24.69
CA ALA A 521 -45.53 32.92 -25.50
C ALA A 521 -44.13 32.61 -26.04
N LYS A 522 -43.26 31.98 -25.24
CA LYS A 522 -41.92 31.53 -25.64
C LYS A 522 -42.01 30.48 -26.77
N ILE A 523 -42.93 29.53 -26.66
CA ILE A 523 -43.20 28.51 -27.68
C ILE A 523 -43.77 29.14 -28.95
N LYS A 524 -44.83 29.98 -28.85
CA LYS A 524 -45.45 30.72 -29.96
C LYS A 524 -44.43 31.61 -30.68
N GLY A 525 -43.54 32.28 -29.94
CA GLY A 525 -42.48 33.10 -30.52
C GLY A 525 -41.46 32.29 -31.32
N LYS A 526 -41.12 31.06 -30.91
CA LYS A 526 -40.25 30.17 -31.70
C LYS A 526 -40.98 29.61 -32.93
N LEU A 527 -42.23 29.19 -32.76
CA LEU A 527 -43.11 28.73 -33.85
C LEU A 527 -43.18 29.75 -34.98
N VAL A 528 -43.51 31.01 -34.69
CA VAL A 528 -43.62 32.07 -35.70
C VAL A 528 -42.29 32.34 -36.41
N ARG A 529 -41.17 32.33 -35.68
CA ARG A 529 -39.83 32.57 -36.23
C ARG A 529 -39.35 31.45 -37.16
N GLU A 530 -39.56 30.21 -36.77
CA GLU A 530 -38.99 29.03 -37.44
C GLU A 530 -40.03 28.27 -38.30
N ARG A 531 -41.30 28.68 -38.29
CA ARG A 531 -42.42 28.06 -39.01
C ARG A 531 -42.55 26.55 -38.75
N ILE A 532 -42.40 26.15 -37.49
CA ILE A 532 -42.48 24.76 -37.05
C ILE A 532 -43.95 24.30 -37.01
N ARG A 533 -44.25 23.11 -37.52
CA ARG A 533 -45.55 22.45 -37.36
C ARG A 533 -45.46 21.39 -36.27
N VAL A 534 -45.84 21.74 -35.03
CA VAL A 534 -45.64 20.87 -33.86
C VAL A 534 -46.49 19.59 -33.93
N LEU A 535 -47.64 19.63 -34.60
CA LEU A 535 -48.50 18.46 -34.79
C LEU A 535 -47.78 17.29 -35.46
N ASP A 536 -46.93 17.58 -36.46
CA ASP A 536 -46.18 16.56 -37.21
C ASP A 536 -45.25 15.74 -36.30
N PHE A 537 -44.69 16.35 -35.26
CA PHE A 537 -43.77 15.71 -34.32
C PHE A 537 -44.46 14.93 -33.20
N MET A 538 -45.75 15.18 -32.97
CA MET A 538 -46.53 14.52 -31.91
C MET A 538 -47.39 13.38 -32.45
N LYS A 539 -47.81 13.47 -33.72
CA LYS A 539 -48.67 12.47 -34.37
C LYS A 539 -48.03 11.08 -34.43
N ASP A 540 -46.71 10.99 -34.63
CA ASP A 540 -45.99 9.72 -34.68
C ASP A 540 -46.04 8.93 -33.36
N PHE A 541 -46.28 9.62 -32.24
CA PHE A 541 -46.41 9.01 -30.92
C PHE A 541 -47.85 8.56 -30.57
N ASP A 542 -48.83 8.86 -31.43
CA ASP A 542 -50.26 8.55 -31.25
C ASP A 542 -50.79 7.72 -32.44
N GLN A 543 -50.31 6.47 -32.57
CA GLN A 543 -50.68 5.57 -33.68
C GLN A 543 -52.18 5.26 -33.73
N CYS A 544 -52.85 5.27 -32.57
CA CYS A 544 -54.28 5.00 -32.44
C CYS A 544 -55.16 6.25 -32.61
N ASN A 545 -54.56 7.44 -32.81
CA ASN A 545 -55.25 8.72 -32.93
C ASN A 545 -56.20 9.00 -31.74
N GLU A 546 -55.77 8.64 -30.53
CA GLU A 546 -56.50 8.86 -29.28
C GLU A 546 -56.47 10.33 -28.82
N GLN A 547 -55.68 11.18 -29.50
CA GLN A 547 -55.44 12.60 -29.18
C GLN A 547 -54.71 12.82 -27.84
N VAL A 548 -54.20 11.74 -27.25
CA VAL A 548 -53.44 11.74 -26.00
C VAL A 548 -52.13 10.98 -26.18
N ILE A 549 -51.05 11.47 -25.58
CA ILE A 549 -49.75 10.77 -25.56
C ILE A 549 -49.19 10.72 -24.14
N SER A 550 -48.33 9.74 -23.87
CA SER A 550 -47.69 9.62 -22.55
C SER A 550 -46.81 10.85 -22.26
N ARG A 551 -46.68 11.22 -20.98
CA ARG A 551 -45.79 12.32 -20.54
C ARG A 551 -44.36 12.21 -21.07
N ILE A 552 -43.82 10.99 -21.11
CA ILE A 552 -42.48 10.72 -21.65
C ILE A 552 -42.41 11.02 -23.16
N ASN A 553 -43.41 10.60 -23.92
CA ASN A 553 -43.46 10.85 -25.37
C ASN A 553 -43.70 12.33 -25.67
N PHE A 554 -44.54 13.02 -24.89
CA PHE A 554 -44.72 14.47 -25.00
C PHE A 554 -43.42 15.23 -24.75
N HIS A 555 -42.67 14.87 -23.70
CA HIS A 555 -41.35 15.45 -23.42
C HIS A 555 -40.35 15.20 -24.58
N ARG A 556 -40.32 13.98 -25.13
CA ARG A 556 -39.48 13.65 -26.31
C ARG A 556 -39.87 14.45 -27.54
N ALA A 557 -41.16 14.63 -27.80
CA ALA A 557 -41.65 15.42 -28.94
C ALA A 557 -41.21 16.89 -28.82
N LEU A 558 -41.35 17.50 -27.63
CA LEU A 558 -40.91 18.88 -27.39
C LEU A 558 -39.39 19.06 -27.56
N LEU A 559 -38.58 18.08 -27.12
CA LEU A 559 -37.14 18.07 -27.37
C LEU A 559 -36.80 17.96 -28.86
N THR A 560 -37.55 17.14 -29.60
CA THR A 560 -37.35 16.94 -31.05
C THR A 560 -37.69 18.21 -31.83
N CYS A 561 -38.71 18.96 -31.39
CA CYS A 561 -39.02 20.30 -31.90
C CYS A 561 -37.94 21.36 -31.57
N GLY A 562 -36.95 21.01 -30.73
CA GLY A 562 -35.85 21.89 -30.36
C GLY A 562 -36.25 23.05 -29.45
N PHE A 563 -37.34 22.94 -28.69
CA PHE A 563 -37.71 24.02 -27.76
C PHE A 563 -36.69 24.11 -26.61
N GLU A 564 -36.18 25.32 -26.34
CA GLU A 564 -35.26 25.60 -25.23
C GLU A 564 -36.04 25.78 -23.91
N LEU A 565 -36.72 24.72 -23.48
CA LEU A 565 -37.52 24.71 -22.26
C LEU A 565 -36.79 24.05 -21.09
N SER A 566 -36.96 24.59 -19.89
CA SER A 566 -36.46 23.98 -18.67
C SER A 566 -37.32 22.76 -18.28
N CYS A 567 -36.77 21.85 -17.47
CA CYS A 567 -37.53 20.69 -16.99
C CYS A 567 -38.79 21.11 -16.22
N ASN A 568 -38.73 22.23 -15.48
CA ASN A 568 -39.86 22.77 -14.73
C ASN A 568 -40.93 23.37 -15.66
N GLU A 569 -40.53 24.03 -16.75
CA GLU A 569 -41.46 24.54 -17.76
C GLU A 569 -42.20 23.40 -18.47
N ILE A 570 -41.50 22.30 -18.79
CA ILE A 570 -42.11 21.11 -19.41
C ILE A 570 -43.07 20.41 -18.44
N GLU A 571 -42.70 20.28 -17.17
CA GLU A 571 -43.58 19.71 -16.15
C GLU A 571 -44.89 20.53 -16.03
N THR A 572 -44.77 21.86 -16.00
CA THR A 572 -45.92 22.77 -15.97
C THR A 572 -46.82 22.58 -17.19
N LEU A 573 -46.26 22.39 -18.39
CA LEU A 573 -47.04 22.05 -19.59
C LEU A 573 -47.75 20.70 -19.46
N MET A 574 -47.05 19.67 -18.97
CA MET A 574 -47.61 18.33 -18.78
C MET A 574 -48.70 18.30 -17.70
N ASP A 575 -48.69 19.22 -16.74
CA ASP A 575 -49.74 19.37 -15.73
C ASP A 575 -50.95 20.14 -16.27
N VAL A 576 -50.72 21.26 -16.96
CA VAL A 576 -51.81 22.09 -17.52
C VAL A 576 -52.58 21.34 -18.60
N PHE A 577 -51.87 20.64 -19.50
CA PHE A 577 -52.44 19.89 -20.62
C PHE A 577 -52.64 18.40 -20.28
N ALA A 578 -52.65 18.01 -19.01
CA ALA A 578 -52.98 16.65 -18.61
C ALA A 578 -54.38 16.26 -19.13
N SER A 579 -54.51 15.03 -19.61
CA SER A 579 -55.81 14.50 -20.05
C SER A 579 -56.78 14.43 -18.86
N PRO A 580 -58.02 14.93 -18.99
CA PRO A 580 -59.01 14.89 -17.91
C PRO A 580 -59.31 13.46 -17.41
N LEU A 581 -59.17 12.46 -18.28
CA LEU A 581 -59.46 11.05 -18.01
C LEU A 581 -58.22 10.26 -17.60
N ARG A 582 -57.01 10.68 -17.99
CA ARG A 582 -55.74 9.97 -17.75
C ARG A 582 -54.63 10.96 -17.39
N ARG A 583 -54.41 11.20 -16.09
CA ARG A 583 -53.40 12.18 -15.62
C ARG A 583 -51.96 11.89 -16.05
N GLU A 584 -51.63 10.63 -16.33
CA GLU A 584 -50.31 10.23 -16.84
C GLU A 584 -50.11 10.49 -18.35
N CYS A 585 -51.15 10.97 -19.03
CA CYS A 585 -51.15 11.32 -20.44
C CYS A 585 -51.43 12.81 -20.62
N VAL A 586 -50.87 13.38 -21.69
CA VAL A 586 -51.05 14.77 -22.08
C VAL A 586 -51.97 14.80 -23.30
N ASP A 587 -52.99 15.65 -23.24
CA ASP A 587 -53.83 16.02 -24.37
C ASP A 587 -53.03 16.95 -25.28
N TYR A 588 -52.29 16.33 -26.21
CA TYR A 588 -51.43 17.07 -27.11
C TYR A 588 -52.23 17.85 -28.15
N ARG A 589 -53.47 17.43 -28.46
CA ARG A 589 -54.32 18.14 -29.42
C ARG A 589 -54.73 19.50 -28.86
N ARG A 590 -55.17 19.54 -27.60
CA ARG A 590 -55.47 20.81 -26.90
C ARG A 590 -54.23 21.71 -26.78
N PHE A 591 -53.05 21.12 -26.55
CA PHE A 591 -51.79 21.87 -26.56
C PHE A 591 -51.51 22.47 -27.94
N VAL A 592 -51.61 21.67 -29.01
CA VAL A 592 -51.39 22.10 -30.40
C VAL A 592 -52.35 23.21 -30.80
N ASP A 593 -53.64 23.09 -30.47
CA ASP A 593 -54.64 24.11 -30.80
C ASP A 593 -54.28 25.47 -30.18
N VAL A 594 -53.89 25.47 -28.90
CA VAL A 594 -53.49 26.69 -28.18
C VAL A 594 -52.25 27.32 -28.78
N ILE A 595 -51.28 26.55 -29.28
CA ILE A 595 -50.07 27.12 -29.91
C ILE A 595 -50.32 27.55 -31.36
N GLU A 596 -51.21 26.87 -32.10
CA GLU A 596 -51.58 27.20 -33.48
C GLU A 596 -52.35 28.52 -33.58
N GLU A 597 -52.98 28.98 -32.51
CA GLU A 597 -53.49 30.36 -32.37
C GLU A 597 -52.44 31.44 -32.71
N ALA A 598 -51.14 31.12 -32.69
CA ALA A 598 -50.10 32.04 -33.15
C ALA A 598 -50.14 32.33 -34.66
N PHE A 599 -50.69 31.41 -35.45
CA PHE A 599 -50.76 31.48 -36.92
C PHE A 599 -52.18 31.68 -37.43
N THR A 600 -53.17 31.09 -36.76
CA THR A 600 -54.56 31.07 -37.22
C THR A 600 -55.48 31.49 -36.09
N GLN A 601 -56.28 32.54 -36.30
CA GLN A 601 -57.31 32.92 -35.35
C GLN A 601 -58.55 32.04 -35.58
N PRO A 602 -58.97 31.22 -34.60
CA PRO A 602 -60.15 30.38 -34.75
C PRO A 602 -61.43 31.24 -34.92
N CYS A 603 -62.44 30.69 -35.60
CA CYS A 603 -63.75 31.31 -35.84
C CYS A 603 -63.78 32.51 -36.80
N LEU A 604 -62.75 32.72 -37.63
CA LEU A 604 -62.79 33.73 -38.70
C LEU A 604 -63.93 33.48 -39.70
N GLU A 605 -64.39 32.23 -39.86
CA GLU A 605 -65.58 31.90 -40.65
C GLU A 605 -66.89 32.47 -40.08
N ARG A 606 -66.92 32.86 -38.80
CA ARG A 606 -68.10 33.44 -38.11
C ARG A 606 -68.02 34.95 -37.95
N ALA A 607 -66.87 35.59 -38.21
CA ALA A 607 -66.67 37.03 -38.08
C ALA A 607 -65.57 37.56 -39.04
N PRO A 608 -65.88 37.69 -40.35
CA PRO A 608 -64.90 38.00 -41.41
C PRO A 608 -64.31 39.42 -41.35
N LEU A 609 -64.88 40.32 -40.53
CA LEU A 609 -64.39 41.69 -40.36
C LEU A 609 -63.27 41.81 -39.31
N ILE A 610 -62.95 40.74 -38.58
CA ILE A 610 -61.88 40.76 -37.59
C ILE A 610 -60.54 40.64 -38.32
N VAL A 611 -59.69 41.66 -38.18
CA VAL A 611 -58.32 41.64 -38.70
C VAL A 611 -57.49 40.67 -37.86
N PRO A 612 -56.88 39.62 -38.44
CA PRO A 612 -56.08 38.66 -37.69
C PRO A 612 -54.87 39.35 -37.04
N ILE A 613 -54.73 39.22 -35.72
CA ILE A 613 -53.58 39.76 -34.99
C ILE A 613 -52.47 38.71 -35.05
N GLN A 614 -51.44 38.95 -35.87
CA GLN A 614 -50.27 38.08 -35.91
C GLN A 614 -49.51 38.15 -34.58
N HIS A 615 -49.16 36.99 -34.01
CA HIS A 615 -48.33 36.94 -32.81
C HIS A 615 -46.93 37.52 -33.11
N VAL A 616 -46.62 38.68 -32.54
CA VAL A 616 -45.30 39.31 -32.65
C VAL A 616 -44.38 38.69 -31.60
N PRO A 617 -43.29 37.99 -31.98
CA PRO A 617 -42.38 37.39 -31.02
C PRO A 617 -41.78 38.47 -30.10
N THR A 618 -42.01 38.35 -28.80
CA THR A 618 -41.36 39.22 -27.82
C THR A 618 -39.86 38.95 -27.85
N LYS A 619 -39.06 39.98 -28.18
CA LYS A 619 -37.60 39.95 -28.01
C LYS A 619 -37.18 40.13 -26.55
N ASP A 620 -38.14 40.25 -25.65
CA ASP A 620 -37.92 40.54 -24.24
C ASP A 620 -37.19 39.36 -23.59
N CYS A 621 -35.91 39.57 -23.25
CA CYS A 621 -35.21 38.76 -22.27
C CYS A 621 -35.52 39.30 -20.85
N GLU A 622 -35.17 38.54 -19.79
CA GLU A 622 -35.36 38.96 -18.39
C GLU A 622 -34.88 40.40 -18.10
N LYS A 623 -33.85 40.86 -18.83
CA LYS A 623 -33.24 42.19 -18.67
C LYS A 623 -33.99 43.32 -19.37
N ASN A 624 -34.77 43.00 -20.42
CA ASN A 624 -35.52 43.98 -21.21
C ASN A 624 -37.01 44.04 -20.86
N PHE A 625 -37.45 43.17 -19.95
CA PHE A 625 -38.84 43.15 -19.50
C PHE A 625 -39.22 44.49 -18.85
N LEU A 626 -40.21 45.16 -19.43
CA LEU A 626 -40.83 46.35 -18.86
C LEU A 626 -42.15 46.00 -18.19
N ASN A 627 -42.30 46.44 -16.93
CA ASN A 627 -43.57 46.40 -16.23
C ASN A 627 -44.57 47.44 -16.81
N PHE A 628 -45.81 47.43 -16.33
CA PHE A 628 -46.87 48.30 -16.88
C PHE A 628 -46.52 49.80 -16.81
N ASP A 629 -46.02 50.26 -15.67
CA ASP A 629 -45.63 51.65 -15.45
C ASP A 629 -44.44 52.05 -16.33
N GLU A 630 -43.45 51.16 -16.45
CA GLU A 630 -42.29 51.35 -17.33
C GLU A 630 -42.69 51.39 -18.80
N ARG A 631 -43.68 50.61 -19.25
CA ARG A 631 -44.20 50.68 -20.62
C ARG A 631 -44.86 52.03 -20.90
N LEU A 632 -45.59 52.59 -19.94
CA LEU A 632 -46.18 53.93 -20.07
C LEU A 632 -45.09 55.01 -20.17
N VAL A 633 -44.08 54.93 -19.30
CA VAL A 633 -42.92 55.84 -19.32
C VAL A 633 -42.16 55.74 -20.64
N LEU A 634 -41.93 54.52 -21.15
CA LEU A 634 -41.30 54.31 -22.45
C LEU A 634 -42.12 54.97 -23.57
N GLY A 635 -43.43 54.78 -23.59
CA GLY A 635 -44.32 55.36 -24.60
C GLY A 635 -44.21 56.88 -24.66
N VAL A 636 -44.29 57.54 -23.50
CA VAL A 636 -44.14 59.01 -23.40
C VAL A 636 -42.75 59.46 -23.85
N ALA A 637 -41.69 58.75 -23.44
CA ALA A 637 -40.33 59.09 -23.83
C ALA A 637 -40.11 58.97 -25.34
N MET A 638 -40.58 57.89 -25.95
CA MET A 638 -40.45 57.65 -27.39
C MET A 638 -41.26 58.66 -28.22
N GLN A 639 -42.45 59.07 -27.74
CA GLN A 639 -43.25 60.14 -28.37
C GLN A 639 -42.57 61.52 -28.30
N LYS A 640 -41.88 61.84 -27.19
CA LYS A 640 -41.11 63.10 -27.09
C LYS A 640 -39.96 63.14 -28.09
N LEU A 641 -39.31 61.99 -28.32
CA LEU A 641 -38.17 61.86 -29.22
C LEU A 641 -38.58 61.78 -30.70
N SER A 642 -39.73 61.19 -31.04
CA SER A 642 -40.22 61.08 -32.43
C SER A 642 -40.64 62.41 -33.05
N LYS A 643 -41.00 63.41 -32.23
CA LYS A 643 -41.46 64.75 -32.68
C LYS A 643 -40.37 65.64 -33.27
N LYS A 644 -39.11 65.17 -33.37
CA LYS A 644 -37.96 65.91 -33.91
C LYS A 644 -37.19 65.09 -34.96
N PRO A 645 -37.77 64.87 -36.16
CA PRO A 645 -37.16 64.01 -37.19
C PRO A 645 -35.80 64.51 -37.71
N ASP A 646 -35.56 65.82 -37.70
CA ASP A 646 -34.29 66.42 -38.15
C ASP A 646 -33.09 66.00 -37.26
N LEU A 647 -33.36 65.78 -35.97
CA LEU A 647 -32.36 65.30 -35.01
C LEU A 647 -32.16 63.79 -35.13
N GLN A 648 -33.21 63.04 -35.50
CA GLN A 648 -33.20 61.58 -35.70
C GLN A 648 -32.32 61.18 -36.89
N MET A 649 -32.44 61.83 -38.05
CA MET A 649 -31.62 61.50 -39.22
C MET A 649 -30.11 61.63 -38.93
N ASN A 650 -29.75 62.68 -38.17
CA ASN A 650 -28.36 62.95 -37.80
C ASN A 650 -27.87 62.12 -36.60
N LEU A 651 -28.76 61.60 -35.75
CA LEU A 651 -28.40 60.71 -34.64
C LEU A 651 -27.84 59.36 -35.14
N SER A 652 -28.38 58.86 -36.26
CA SER A 652 -27.92 57.61 -36.87
C SER A 652 -26.43 57.64 -37.25
N SER A 653 -25.94 58.78 -37.75
CA SER A 653 -24.53 58.99 -38.10
C SER A 653 -23.62 58.96 -36.87
N VAL A 654 -24.00 59.69 -35.81
CA VAL A 654 -23.22 59.78 -34.57
C VAL A 654 -23.12 58.42 -33.88
N LEU A 655 -24.21 57.66 -33.85
CA LEU A 655 -24.21 56.32 -33.25
C LEU A 655 -23.36 55.33 -34.06
N LYS A 656 -23.34 55.45 -35.39
CA LYS A 656 -22.44 54.67 -36.25
C LYS A 656 -20.96 55.01 -36.01
N ASP A 657 -20.63 56.28 -35.74
CA ASP A 657 -19.25 56.67 -35.42
C ASP A 657 -18.74 56.03 -34.11
N TYR A 658 -19.64 55.84 -33.13
CA TYR A 658 -19.34 55.10 -31.90
C TYR A 658 -19.33 53.57 -32.09
N ASP A 659 -19.99 53.06 -33.13
CA ASP A 659 -20.05 51.65 -33.51
C ASP A 659 -19.04 51.32 -34.62
N LYS A 660 -17.75 51.42 -34.30
CA LYS A 660 -16.65 51.10 -35.23
C LYS A 660 -16.69 49.67 -35.80
N THR A 661 -17.37 48.76 -35.10
CA THR A 661 -17.52 47.35 -35.51
C THR A 661 -18.77 47.07 -36.34
N ASN A 662 -19.61 48.09 -36.56
CA ASN A 662 -20.89 48.01 -37.26
C ASN A 662 -21.82 46.90 -36.73
N CYS A 663 -21.81 46.67 -35.42
CA CYS A 663 -22.58 45.60 -34.78
C CYS A 663 -24.04 45.98 -34.48
N GLY A 664 -24.38 47.27 -34.54
CA GLY A 664 -25.72 47.78 -34.25
C GLY A 664 -26.00 48.04 -32.78
N THR A 665 -24.99 47.97 -31.91
CA THR A 665 -25.11 48.21 -30.46
C THR A 665 -24.06 49.22 -30.00
N VAL A 666 -24.38 50.00 -28.96
CA VAL A 666 -23.46 50.96 -28.34
C VAL A 666 -23.56 50.90 -26.82
N SER A 667 -22.48 51.24 -26.09
CA SER A 667 -22.54 51.32 -24.63
C SER A 667 -23.53 52.40 -24.18
N ARG A 668 -24.13 52.23 -22.98
CA ARG A 668 -25.03 53.24 -22.38
C ARG A 668 -24.40 54.63 -22.30
N THR A 669 -23.09 54.70 -22.05
CA THR A 669 -22.35 55.97 -21.99
C THR A 669 -22.17 56.62 -23.36
N HIS A 670 -21.91 55.84 -24.42
CA HIS A 670 -21.84 56.35 -25.79
C HIS A 670 -23.23 56.74 -26.31
N PHE A 671 -24.26 55.98 -25.95
CA PHE A 671 -25.65 56.30 -26.26
C PHE A 671 -26.07 57.63 -25.62
N LEU A 672 -25.76 57.82 -24.32
CA LEU A 672 -25.98 59.09 -23.64
C LEU A 672 -25.27 60.24 -24.34
N LYS A 673 -23.96 60.09 -24.64
CA LYS A 673 -23.18 61.11 -25.35
C LYS A 673 -23.78 61.46 -26.72
N ALA A 674 -24.25 60.48 -27.47
CA ALA A 674 -24.89 60.69 -28.76
C ALA A 674 -26.19 61.50 -28.64
N LEU A 675 -27.04 61.17 -27.66
CA LEU A 675 -28.28 61.92 -27.40
C LEU A 675 -28.00 63.34 -26.87
N THR A 676 -26.99 63.53 -26.02
CA THR A 676 -26.59 64.85 -25.51
C THR A 676 -26.01 65.73 -26.62
N LEU A 677 -25.16 65.18 -27.48
CA LEU A 677 -24.53 65.91 -28.60
C LEU A 677 -25.57 66.42 -29.61
N ARG A 678 -26.73 65.75 -29.71
CA ARG A 678 -27.86 66.18 -30.55
C ARG A 678 -28.98 66.88 -29.77
N GLY A 679 -28.78 67.20 -28.49
CA GLY A 679 -29.76 67.88 -27.66
C GLY A 679 -31.04 67.09 -27.38
N MET A 680 -31.10 65.81 -27.78
CA MET A 680 -32.25 64.92 -27.58
C MET A 680 -32.39 64.50 -26.12
N TYR A 681 -31.29 64.47 -25.37
CA TYR A 681 -31.30 64.18 -23.94
C TYR A 681 -32.12 65.20 -23.14
N ASN A 682 -32.13 66.48 -23.56
CA ASN A 682 -32.87 67.54 -22.85
C ASN A 682 -34.40 67.39 -22.97
N LEU A 683 -34.87 66.53 -23.89
CA LEU A 683 -36.29 66.27 -24.11
C LEU A 683 -36.83 65.18 -23.18
N ILE A 684 -35.96 64.41 -22.54
CA ILE A 684 -36.32 63.26 -21.71
C ILE A 684 -35.73 63.40 -20.30
N SER A 685 -36.43 62.88 -19.31
CA SER A 685 -35.93 62.77 -17.94
C SER A 685 -34.95 61.61 -17.79
N ASN A 686 -34.16 61.62 -16.71
CA ASN A 686 -33.26 60.51 -16.39
C ASN A 686 -34.03 59.18 -16.25
N LYS A 687 -35.24 59.21 -15.69
CA LYS A 687 -36.10 58.01 -15.57
C LYS A 687 -36.52 57.49 -16.94
N GLU A 688 -36.89 58.37 -17.85
CA GLU A 688 -37.25 58.02 -19.24
C GLU A 688 -36.04 57.46 -20.01
N PHE A 689 -34.86 58.07 -19.85
CA PHE A 689 -33.63 57.57 -20.45
C PHE A 689 -33.25 56.17 -19.96
N ASP A 690 -33.41 55.92 -18.66
CA ASP A 690 -33.10 54.62 -18.06
C ASP A 690 -34.04 53.52 -18.56
N VAL A 691 -35.33 53.84 -18.71
CA VAL A 691 -36.34 52.94 -19.28
C VAL A 691 -36.06 52.66 -20.77
N ILE A 692 -35.64 53.66 -21.55
CA ILE A 692 -35.21 53.45 -22.95
C ILE A 692 -33.99 52.52 -23.01
N CYS A 693 -32.99 52.75 -22.14
CA CYS A 693 -31.81 51.88 -22.10
C CYS A 693 -32.16 50.44 -21.70
N LYS A 694 -33.17 50.26 -20.83
CA LYS A 694 -33.69 48.95 -20.42
C LYS A 694 -34.46 48.28 -21.56
N SER A 695 -35.32 49.01 -22.27
CA SER A 695 -36.16 48.44 -23.34
C SER A 695 -35.37 47.98 -24.55
N PHE A 696 -34.30 48.71 -24.89
CA PHE A 696 -33.42 48.40 -26.01
C PHE A 696 -32.10 47.77 -25.55
N SER A 697 -32.06 47.15 -24.37
CA SER A 697 -30.82 46.57 -23.86
C SER A 697 -30.43 45.31 -24.66
N PHE A 698 -29.14 45.12 -24.88
CA PHE A 698 -28.60 43.99 -25.63
C PHE A 698 -27.33 43.49 -24.94
N GLU A 699 -27.26 42.21 -24.63
CA GLU A 699 -26.12 41.62 -23.95
C GLU A 699 -25.07 41.16 -24.95
N ARG A 700 -23.89 41.78 -24.90
CA ARG A 700 -22.73 41.41 -25.72
C ARG A 700 -21.58 40.99 -24.81
N GLY A 701 -21.38 39.68 -24.67
CA GLY A 701 -20.48 39.11 -23.67
C GLY A 701 -21.01 39.36 -22.26
N MET A 702 -20.19 39.96 -21.39
CA MET A 702 -20.58 40.31 -20.01
C MET A 702 -21.04 41.79 -19.86
N ARG A 703 -21.30 42.48 -20.98
CA ARG A 703 -21.66 43.91 -20.98
C ARG A 703 -23.06 44.13 -21.55
N ASN A 704 -23.83 44.97 -20.88
CA ASN A 704 -25.11 45.46 -21.37
C ASN A 704 -24.88 46.69 -22.26
N GLU A 705 -25.24 46.58 -23.52
CA GLU A 705 -25.23 47.64 -24.52
C GLU A 705 -26.67 48.01 -24.91
N VAL A 706 -26.83 49.06 -25.72
CA VAL A 706 -28.13 49.52 -26.25
C VAL A 706 -28.16 49.23 -27.74
N ASP A 707 -29.16 48.47 -28.20
CA ASP A 707 -29.46 48.25 -29.61
C ASP A 707 -30.07 49.52 -30.21
N TYR A 708 -29.17 50.38 -30.70
CA TYR A 708 -29.56 51.65 -31.26
C TYR A 708 -30.28 51.50 -32.60
N ARG A 709 -30.09 50.38 -33.34
CA ARG A 709 -30.80 50.14 -34.60
C ARG A 709 -32.28 49.84 -34.33
N ALA A 710 -32.57 49.03 -33.32
CA ALA A 710 -33.94 48.77 -32.88
C ALA A 710 -34.60 50.06 -32.36
N PHE A 711 -33.87 50.86 -31.60
CA PHE A 711 -34.33 52.18 -31.13
C PHE A 711 -34.68 53.13 -32.29
N MET A 712 -33.78 53.27 -33.28
CA MET A 712 -34.02 54.11 -34.45
C MET A 712 -35.22 53.64 -35.27
N LYS A 713 -35.32 52.32 -35.51
CA LYS A 713 -36.47 51.72 -36.21
C LYS A 713 -37.79 51.99 -35.46
N ALA A 714 -37.77 51.95 -34.13
CA ALA A 714 -38.95 52.27 -33.33
C ALA A 714 -39.35 53.74 -33.46
N LEU A 715 -38.39 54.67 -33.48
CA LEU A 715 -38.66 56.09 -33.74
C LEU A 715 -39.20 56.33 -35.17
N ASP A 716 -38.65 55.65 -36.18
CA ASP A 716 -39.12 55.74 -37.58
C ASP A 716 -40.56 55.27 -37.70
N ILE A 717 -40.90 54.14 -37.08
CA ILE A 717 -42.27 53.60 -37.06
C ILE A 717 -43.22 54.58 -36.37
N LEU A 718 -42.84 55.10 -35.19
CA LEU A 718 -43.68 56.04 -34.44
C LEU A 718 -43.93 57.33 -35.22
N TYR A 719 -42.89 57.89 -35.85
CA TYR A 719 -43.02 59.05 -36.72
C TYR A 719 -43.95 58.77 -37.93
N ALA A 720 -43.85 57.58 -38.52
CA ALA A 720 -44.73 57.18 -39.62
C ALA A 720 -46.20 57.05 -39.16
N THR A 721 -46.47 56.44 -38.01
CA THR A 721 -47.83 56.31 -37.47
C THR A 721 -48.46 57.65 -37.07
N ASP A 722 -47.72 58.57 -36.46
CA ASP A 722 -48.21 59.93 -36.12
C ASP A 722 -48.60 60.73 -37.38
N LYS A 723 -47.95 60.45 -38.52
CA LYS A 723 -48.23 61.13 -39.79
C LYS A 723 -49.55 60.69 -40.45
N TYR A 724 -50.06 59.49 -40.12
CA TYR A 724 -51.27 58.92 -40.73
C TYR A 724 -52.48 58.85 -39.78
N ASN A 725 -52.32 59.13 -38.49
CA ASN A 725 -53.44 59.28 -37.56
C ASN A 725 -53.17 60.46 -36.60
N PRO A 726 -53.56 61.69 -36.97
CA PRO A 726 -53.31 62.89 -36.18
C PRO A 726 -54.31 63.12 -35.03
N PHE A 727 -55.14 62.13 -34.69
CA PHE A 727 -56.23 62.25 -33.71
C PHE A 727 -55.96 61.43 -32.44
#